data_AF-A0AAW3FMH1-F1
#
_entry.id   AF-A0AAW3FMH1-F1
#
_cell.length_a   1.000
_cell.length_b   1.000
_cell.length_c   1.000
_cell.angle_alpha   90.00
_cell.angle_beta   90.00
_cell.angle_gamma   90.00
#
_symmetry.space_group_name_H-M   'P 1'
#
loop_
_entity.id
_entity.type
_entity.pdbx_description
1 polymer ?
#
loop_
_entity_poly.entity_id
_entity_poly.type
_entity_poly.pdbx_seq_one_letter_code
_entity_poly.pdbx_strand_id
1 'polypeptide(L)'
;MKMFNKKRRDKNEDYRNHSERATATSTVAAQKPKPKATQSSTTPNVRSSAGVRPTSSSVTASTSAPVKGQNRVNQRRATQTAAKNSVAIEREMADLNKQYQTLRGELKVQLVQDRKHEKQQYETLVAEQLNLEQQLKDAKVTLSKQDKVVNTNDSERQGMVKTINAAQKRYDDAKKALAKSDQTIKSLEKKITQSEQSLADLKQNEADMRKAIQGEQDLKKLFVLMKQQEKQAQDLYQKSDAINSELVKLQKREQTETRERSRKEHAITSAEKDLHTAQDALVAYDRKKKSAQDEQERSLNLINQKINRLQHDYDQNATIVKGLQQKIESIDAKLKSDYGTTHLVSPVEFDQSAKYFLFSTDLIQSLSGDEKASMEMIMGLLKSEVKDKANVITVNYNDSLPEIWNSYQSAGLVDKRTGLYNMYYTIQAKVPGAVAKTKPELPDNPAWQYKRNADKQIVSIADDGGNPIMTLKYRKNGAIWYMTYFNGSLATRRDVYDAAGFLSVTQYLDRTNNSQVTLENFYRPDHSLAMVKQYGSNHELSIQLVNKEEAITNVFHSEAQLLNWWLTSVLQQQNSVLVMGVNAPLFDQCLQATNDNFHLLPIVSADDLDNQHVQDIINGKSKLSSLVVTDRDVQTAIEKQMTRDLEITVMPAAEVRA
;
A
#
# COMPACT_ATOMS: atom_id res chain seq x y z
N MET A 1 13.12 31.35 9.39
CA MET A 1 13.12 31.43 10.87
C MET A 1 14.57 31.38 11.40
N LYS A 2 15.19 32.53 11.75
CA LYS A 2 16.68 32.61 11.84
C LYS A 2 17.32 31.87 13.04
N MET A 3 16.59 31.67 14.14
CA MET A 3 17.15 31.04 15.35
C MET A 3 17.47 29.54 15.15
N PHE A 4 16.59 28.81 14.45
CA PHE A 4 16.62 27.34 14.43
C PHE A 4 17.17 26.75 13.12
N ASN A 5 17.22 27.54 12.03
CA ASN A 5 17.39 27.00 10.67
C ASN A 5 18.72 27.39 9.99
N LYS A 6 19.64 28.13 10.62
CA LYS A 6 20.94 28.50 10.01
C LYS A 6 22.07 28.51 11.04
N LYS A 7 23.29 28.13 10.62
CA LYS A 7 24.52 28.52 11.35
C LYS A 7 24.56 30.05 11.40
N ARG A 8 24.42 30.63 12.59
CA ARG A 8 24.54 32.09 12.78
C ARG A 8 25.96 32.54 12.41
N ARG A 9 26.05 33.80 11.98
CA ARG A 9 27.31 34.57 11.91
C ARG A 9 27.01 35.92 12.56
N ASP A 10 27.39 36.04 13.82
CA ASP A 10 26.98 37.19 14.63
C ASP A 10 27.66 38.49 14.18
N LYS A 11 26.94 39.59 14.36
CA LYS A 11 27.35 40.96 13.97
C LYS A 11 27.68 41.88 15.16
N ASN A 12 27.60 41.38 16.39
CA ASN A 12 28.05 42.10 17.58
C ASN A 12 29.44 41.59 17.96
N GLU A 13 30.48 42.38 17.68
CA GLU A 13 31.87 41.90 17.71
C GLU A 13 32.47 41.74 19.13
N ASP A 14 31.75 42.16 20.18
CA ASP A 14 32.19 42.07 21.59
C ASP A 14 32.10 40.68 22.23
N TYR A 15 31.33 39.74 21.65
CA TYR A 15 31.06 38.41 22.22
C TYR A 15 31.50 37.24 21.33
N ARG A 16 32.46 37.46 20.42
CA ARG A 16 33.06 36.34 19.68
C ARG A 16 33.82 35.40 20.61
N ASN A 17 33.30 34.19 20.78
CA ASN A 17 34.09 33.04 21.22
C ASN A 17 35.30 32.89 20.29
N HIS A 18 36.51 32.97 20.82
CA HIS A 18 37.74 32.98 20.01
C HIS A 18 38.02 31.66 19.26
N SER A 19 37.23 30.61 19.49
CA SER A 19 37.26 29.32 18.77
C SER A 19 36.57 29.36 17.39
N GLU A 20 35.73 30.36 17.07
CA GLU A 20 35.04 30.44 15.77
C GLU A 20 35.98 30.54 14.55
N ARG A 21 37.25 30.89 14.75
CA ARG A 21 38.21 31.08 13.64
C ARG A 21 38.59 29.78 12.91
N ALA A 22 38.29 28.61 13.49
CA ALA A 22 38.62 27.30 12.92
C ALA A 22 37.53 26.70 11.99
N THR A 23 36.32 27.27 11.93
CA THR A 23 35.14 26.60 11.33
C THR A 23 34.55 27.29 10.09
N ALA A 24 35.42 27.80 9.20
CA ALA A 24 35.04 28.38 7.91
C ALA A 24 35.31 27.41 6.73
N THR A 25 34.33 26.55 6.40
CA THR A 25 34.36 25.74 5.17
C THR A 25 34.39 26.62 3.91
N SER A 26 35.16 26.19 2.91
CA SER A 26 35.44 26.96 1.70
C SER A 26 34.21 27.18 0.80
N THR A 27 34.04 28.42 0.33
CA THR A 27 33.50 28.73 -1.00
C THR A 27 34.23 29.95 -1.56
N VAL A 28 34.79 29.83 -2.77
CA VAL A 28 35.52 30.92 -3.44
C VAL A 28 34.59 31.57 -4.47
N ALA A 29 34.34 32.88 -4.31
CA ALA A 29 33.70 33.71 -5.32
C ALA A 29 34.34 35.11 -5.32
N ALA A 30 34.85 35.55 -6.46
CA ALA A 30 35.61 36.79 -6.58
C ALA A 30 34.70 38.03 -6.56
N GLN A 31 35.19 39.15 -6.01
CA GLN A 31 34.51 40.45 -6.04
C GLN A 31 35.26 41.49 -6.87
N LYS A 32 34.54 42.20 -7.75
CA LYS A 32 34.53 43.68 -7.96
C LYS A 32 33.89 44.05 -9.31
N PRO A 33 33.46 45.31 -9.55
CA PRO A 33 33.11 46.38 -8.61
C PRO A 33 31.72 47.03 -8.90
N LYS A 34 31.31 48.02 -8.07
CA LYS A 34 30.18 48.94 -8.35
C LYS A 34 30.59 50.11 -9.26
N PRO A 35 29.64 50.71 -9.98
CA PRO A 35 29.17 52.08 -9.69
C PRO A 35 27.66 52.08 -9.39
N LYS A 36 27.07 52.90 -8.49
CA LYS A 36 27.10 54.36 -8.21
C LYS A 36 25.91 55.06 -8.90
N ALA A 37 25.18 55.88 -8.14
CA ALA A 37 23.76 56.16 -8.33
C ALA A 37 23.41 57.35 -9.23
N THR A 38 22.14 57.43 -9.64
CA THR A 38 21.43 58.69 -9.94
C THR A 38 19.96 58.56 -9.54
N GLN A 39 19.34 59.67 -9.15
CA GLN A 39 17.88 59.78 -8.98
C GLN A 39 17.23 60.07 -10.33
N SER A 40 15.94 59.74 -10.49
CA SER A 40 15.00 60.58 -11.26
C SER A 40 13.56 60.13 -11.06
N SER A 41 12.66 61.11 -10.98
CA SER A 41 11.20 60.93 -11.01
C SER A 41 10.68 60.98 -12.44
N THR A 42 9.70 60.13 -12.80
CA THR A 42 8.46 60.54 -13.49
C THR A 42 7.51 59.36 -13.69
N THR A 43 6.20 59.61 -13.58
CA THR A 43 5.14 58.76 -14.13
C THR A 43 4.87 59.11 -15.59
N PRO A 44 4.61 58.11 -16.46
CA PRO A 44 3.79 58.29 -17.66
C PRO A 44 2.40 57.63 -17.50
N ASN A 45 1.40 58.13 -18.23
CA ASN A 45 0.01 57.64 -18.19
C ASN A 45 -0.62 57.65 -19.60
N VAL A 46 -0.93 56.47 -20.15
CA VAL A 46 -1.65 56.24 -21.42
C VAL A 46 -2.44 54.93 -21.22
N ARG A 47 -3.79 54.89 -21.26
CA ARG A 47 -4.68 54.73 -22.44
C ARG A 47 -4.33 53.53 -23.34
N SER A 48 -5.21 52.64 -23.83
CA SER A 48 -6.68 52.41 -23.77
C SER A 48 -6.91 50.88 -24.04
N SER A 49 -8.02 50.22 -24.42
CA SER A 49 -9.50 50.37 -24.59
C SER A 49 -10.05 48.99 -25.07
N ALA A 50 -11.33 48.58 -25.00
CA ALA A 50 -12.50 48.93 -24.18
C ALA A 50 -13.67 47.97 -24.55
N GLY A 51 -14.64 47.73 -23.65
CA GLY A 51 -15.85 46.91 -23.89
C GLY A 51 -16.06 45.82 -22.83
N VAL A 52 -17.27 45.38 -22.48
CA VAL A 52 -18.62 45.71 -22.99
C VAL A 52 -19.60 45.88 -21.80
N ARG A 53 -20.67 46.67 -21.97
CA ARG A 53 -21.77 46.86 -21.00
C ARG A 53 -23.13 46.62 -21.68
N PRO A 54 -24.08 46.00 -20.98
CA PRO A 54 -25.42 46.61 -20.80
C PRO A 54 -25.80 46.67 -19.29
N THR A 55 -26.88 47.30 -18.84
CA THR A 55 -27.91 48.06 -19.56
C THR A 55 -28.00 49.51 -19.06
N SER A 56 -28.95 49.80 -18.17
CA SER A 56 -29.44 51.14 -17.77
C SER A 56 -29.19 51.36 -16.25
N SER A 57 -29.83 52.24 -15.47
CA SER A 57 -30.88 53.27 -15.68
C SER A 57 -30.52 54.55 -14.91
N SER A 58 -31.13 55.69 -15.23
CA SER A 58 -30.93 56.96 -14.52
C SER A 58 -32.09 57.94 -14.71
N VAL A 59 -32.50 58.63 -13.65
CA VAL A 59 -33.23 59.90 -13.72
C VAL A 59 -32.66 60.85 -12.64
N THR A 60 -31.90 61.85 -13.11
CA THR A 60 -32.11 63.31 -12.98
C THR A 60 -33.01 63.86 -11.83
N ALA A 61 -32.80 65.08 -11.27
CA ALA A 61 -31.94 66.20 -11.69
C ALA A 61 -31.58 67.20 -10.55
N SER A 62 -30.72 68.17 -10.91
CA SER A 62 -30.75 69.59 -10.49
C SER A 62 -30.35 70.03 -9.06
N THR A 63 -29.08 70.48 -8.96
CA THR A 63 -28.64 71.80 -8.45
C THR A 63 -29.26 72.42 -7.18
N SER A 64 -28.42 72.72 -6.19
CA SER A 64 -28.04 74.12 -5.86
C SER A 64 -26.94 74.20 -4.79
N ALA A 65 -26.27 75.35 -4.71
CA ALA A 65 -25.28 75.71 -3.68
C ALA A 65 -25.12 77.25 -3.65
N PRO A 66 -24.52 77.87 -2.61
CA PRO A 66 -24.25 77.37 -1.25
C PRO A 66 -24.84 78.29 -0.14
N VAL A 67 -24.96 77.78 1.10
CA VAL A 67 -25.09 78.63 2.30
C VAL A 67 -24.10 78.19 3.36
N LYS A 68 -23.40 79.14 3.99
CA LYS A 68 -22.41 78.89 5.05
C LYS A 68 -23.07 78.66 6.41
N GLY A 69 -22.47 77.79 7.21
CA GLY A 69 -22.33 78.05 8.65
C GLY A 69 -23.29 77.36 9.62
N GLN A 70 -23.34 76.02 9.63
CA GLN A 70 -23.65 75.19 10.83
C GLN A 70 -23.57 73.69 10.44
N ASN A 71 -22.51 72.94 10.81
CA ASN A 71 -22.56 71.45 10.88
C ASN A 71 -21.32 70.73 11.47
N ARG A 72 -20.42 71.40 12.19
CA ARG A 72 -19.18 70.76 12.73
C ARG A 72 -19.42 69.69 13.81
N VAL A 73 -20.61 69.66 14.42
CA VAL A 73 -21.02 68.64 15.41
C VAL A 73 -21.63 67.41 14.73
N ASN A 74 -22.52 67.61 13.75
CA ASN A 74 -23.16 66.50 13.03
C ASN A 74 -22.16 65.70 12.18
N GLN A 75 -21.12 66.32 11.60
CA GLN A 75 -20.04 65.56 10.96
C GLN A 75 -19.28 64.65 11.94
N ARG A 76 -19.08 65.06 13.20
CA ARG A 76 -18.45 64.19 14.22
C ARG A 76 -19.36 63.04 14.65
N ARG A 77 -20.67 63.26 14.82
CA ARG A 77 -21.63 62.16 15.06
C ARG A 77 -21.74 61.22 13.87
N ALA A 78 -21.86 61.75 12.65
CA ALA A 78 -21.93 60.96 11.42
C ALA A 78 -20.67 60.11 11.21
N THR A 79 -19.47 60.68 11.40
CA THR A 79 -18.21 59.91 11.29
C THR A 79 -18.03 58.90 12.41
N GLN A 80 -18.46 59.18 13.65
CA GLN A 80 -18.44 58.17 14.72
C GLN A 80 -19.44 57.03 14.51
N THR A 81 -20.65 57.30 14.00
CA THR A 81 -21.62 56.26 13.65
C THR A 81 -21.17 55.48 12.41
N ALA A 82 -20.64 56.14 11.38
CA ALA A 82 -20.08 55.47 10.21
C ALA A 82 -18.84 54.62 10.55
N ALA A 83 -17.98 55.07 11.47
CA ALA A 83 -16.87 54.28 12.02
C ALA A 83 -17.36 53.06 12.82
N LYS A 84 -18.42 53.21 13.63
CA LYS A 84 -19.04 52.06 14.32
C LYS A 84 -19.67 51.07 13.33
N ASN A 85 -20.31 51.54 12.27
CA ASN A 85 -20.92 50.68 11.26
C ASN A 85 -19.87 49.97 10.38
N SER A 86 -18.79 50.65 9.99
CA SER A 86 -17.67 50.01 9.26
C SER A 86 -16.96 48.98 10.13
N VAL A 87 -16.62 49.28 11.38
CA VAL A 87 -16.04 48.29 12.32
C VAL A 87 -16.99 47.13 12.62
N ALA A 88 -18.31 47.32 12.52
CA ALA A 88 -19.27 46.22 12.61
C ALA A 88 -19.24 45.33 11.34
N ILE A 89 -19.28 45.94 10.15
CA ILE A 89 -19.19 45.24 8.86
C ILE A 89 -17.84 44.53 8.70
N GLU A 90 -16.74 45.11 9.16
CA GLU A 90 -15.40 44.49 9.18
C GLU A 90 -15.37 43.22 10.05
N ARG A 91 -16.06 43.23 11.20
CA ARG A 91 -16.21 42.05 12.05
C ARG A 91 -17.11 40.99 11.43
N GLU A 92 -18.22 41.41 10.81
CA GLU A 92 -19.14 40.51 10.11
C GLU A 92 -18.44 39.84 8.92
N MET A 93 -17.69 40.59 8.11
CA MET A 93 -16.83 40.07 7.04
C MET A 93 -15.73 39.14 7.56
N ALA A 94 -15.12 39.45 8.71
CA ALA A 94 -14.11 38.60 9.32
C ALA A 94 -14.68 37.26 9.82
N ASP A 95 -15.86 37.27 10.45
CA ASP A 95 -16.52 36.03 10.89
C ASP A 95 -17.12 35.24 9.71
N LEU A 96 -17.68 35.91 8.71
CA LEU A 96 -18.14 35.25 7.48
C LEU A 96 -16.99 34.56 6.73
N ASN A 97 -15.82 35.21 6.65
CA ASN A 97 -14.60 34.59 6.12
C ASN A 97 -14.15 33.41 7.00
N LYS A 98 -14.19 33.54 8.32
CA LYS A 98 -13.87 32.42 9.24
C LYS A 98 -14.80 31.22 9.02
N GLN A 99 -16.12 31.44 8.98
CA GLN A 99 -17.12 30.40 8.68
C GLN A 99 -16.87 29.77 7.31
N TYR A 100 -16.56 30.58 6.28
CA TYR A 100 -16.19 30.08 4.95
C TYR A 100 -14.93 29.21 4.98
N GLN A 101 -13.86 29.59 5.71
CA GLN A 101 -12.66 28.74 5.82
C GLN A 101 -12.94 27.43 6.58
N THR A 102 -13.83 27.44 7.58
CA THR A 102 -14.27 26.21 8.28
C THR A 102 -15.01 25.27 7.33
N LEU A 103 -16.09 25.75 6.68
CA LEU A 103 -16.89 24.97 5.73
C LEU A 103 -16.05 24.47 4.54
N ARG A 104 -15.08 25.27 4.07
CA ARG A 104 -14.13 24.88 3.04
C ARG A 104 -13.19 23.76 3.54
N GLY A 105 -12.76 23.79 4.80
CA GLY A 105 -11.99 22.72 5.44
C GLY A 105 -12.80 21.42 5.58
N GLU A 106 -14.02 21.51 6.09
CA GLU A 106 -14.95 20.38 6.23
C GLU A 106 -15.23 19.71 4.87
N LEU A 107 -15.47 20.49 3.82
CA LEU A 107 -15.63 19.98 2.45
C LEU A 107 -14.37 19.29 1.92
N LYS A 108 -13.15 19.75 2.29
CA LYS A 108 -11.90 19.07 1.92
C LYS A 108 -11.83 17.67 2.54
N VAL A 109 -12.19 17.57 3.82
CA VAL A 109 -12.23 16.30 4.57
C VAL A 109 -13.27 15.37 3.97
N GLN A 110 -14.50 15.84 3.74
CA GLN A 110 -15.57 15.04 3.15
C GLN A 110 -15.17 14.50 1.77
N LEU A 111 -14.66 15.33 0.87
CA LEU A 111 -14.25 14.89 -0.48
C LEU A 111 -13.17 13.80 -0.44
N VAL A 112 -12.21 13.86 0.48
CA VAL A 112 -11.20 12.79 0.60
C VAL A 112 -11.78 11.52 1.22
N GLN A 113 -12.73 11.63 2.15
CA GLN A 113 -13.47 10.47 2.68
C GLN A 113 -14.34 9.80 1.60
N ASP A 114 -15.07 10.59 0.81
CA ASP A 114 -15.87 10.13 -0.32
C ASP A 114 -14.98 9.38 -1.32
N ARG A 115 -13.88 9.99 -1.76
CA ARG A 115 -12.91 9.33 -2.65
C ARG A 115 -12.36 8.03 -2.07
N LYS A 116 -12.04 7.99 -0.77
CA LYS A 116 -11.55 6.77 -0.10
C LYS A 116 -12.60 5.66 -0.15
N HIS A 117 -13.88 5.98 0.08
CA HIS A 117 -14.98 5.03 0.00
C HIS A 117 -15.21 4.52 -1.43
N GLU A 118 -15.31 5.42 -2.41
CA GLU A 118 -15.49 5.08 -3.83
C GLU A 118 -14.29 4.23 -4.36
N LYS A 119 -13.06 4.51 -3.91
CA LYS A 119 -11.86 3.71 -4.24
C LYS A 119 -11.88 2.31 -3.62
N GLN A 120 -12.35 2.16 -2.39
CA GLN A 120 -12.51 0.84 -1.76
C GLN A 120 -13.57 -0.01 -2.48
N GLN A 121 -14.67 0.60 -2.94
CA GLN A 121 -15.65 -0.08 -3.79
C GLN A 121 -15.04 -0.48 -5.13
N TYR A 122 -14.30 0.42 -5.78
CA TYR A 122 -13.61 0.16 -7.05
C TYR A 122 -12.62 -1.01 -6.97
N GLU A 123 -11.75 -1.02 -5.95
CA GLU A 123 -10.76 -2.10 -5.74
C GLU A 123 -11.43 -3.46 -5.52
N THR A 124 -12.55 -3.48 -4.78
CA THR A 124 -13.34 -4.70 -4.54
C THR A 124 -13.97 -5.22 -5.83
N LEU A 125 -14.61 -4.33 -6.60
CA LEU A 125 -15.32 -4.70 -7.82
C LEU A 125 -14.38 -5.11 -8.97
N VAL A 126 -13.20 -4.49 -9.09
CA VAL A 126 -12.16 -4.92 -10.04
C VAL A 126 -11.62 -6.32 -9.70
N ALA A 127 -11.46 -6.65 -8.41
CA ALA A 127 -11.09 -8.00 -8.00
C ALA A 127 -12.18 -9.05 -8.32
N GLU A 128 -13.46 -8.67 -8.17
CA GLU A 128 -14.59 -9.49 -8.60
C GLU A 128 -14.66 -9.63 -10.13
N GLN A 129 -14.37 -8.57 -10.88
CA GLN A 129 -14.37 -8.59 -12.35
C GLN A 129 -13.34 -9.59 -12.91
N LEU A 130 -12.15 -9.65 -12.32
CA LEU A 130 -11.11 -10.64 -12.66
C LEU A 130 -11.54 -12.09 -12.37
N ASN A 131 -12.28 -12.30 -11.26
CA ASN A 131 -12.86 -13.60 -10.92
C ASN A 131 -13.95 -14.01 -11.94
N LEU A 132 -14.84 -13.09 -12.31
CA LEU A 132 -15.88 -13.30 -13.33
C LEU A 132 -15.27 -13.60 -14.71
N GLU A 133 -14.20 -12.92 -15.12
CA GLU A 133 -13.49 -13.20 -16.37
C GLU A 133 -12.91 -14.63 -16.39
N GLN A 134 -12.24 -15.05 -15.31
CA GLN A 134 -11.69 -16.40 -15.21
C GLN A 134 -12.79 -17.47 -15.18
N GLN A 135 -13.91 -17.22 -14.48
CA GLN A 135 -15.06 -18.14 -14.52
C GLN A 135 -15.74 -18.21 -15.89
N LEU A 136 -15.82 -17.09 -16.63
CA LEU A 136 -16.28 -17.07 -18.02
C LEU A 136 -15.38 -17.91 -18.93
N LYS A 137 -14.06 -17.76 -18.79
CA LYS A 137 -13.05 -18.50 -19.53
C LYS A 137 -13.15 -20.00 -19.28
N ASP A 138 -13.25 -20.41 -18.01
CA ASP A 138 -13.40 -21.83 -17.65
C ASP A 138 -14.74 -22.42 -18.08
N ALA A 139 -15.83 -21.64 -18.03
CA ALA A 139 -17.12 -22.06 -18.56
C ALA A 139 -17.09 -22.22 -20.10
N LYS A 140 -16.47 -21.28 -20.83
CA LYS A 140 -16.28 -21.35 -22.29
C LYS A 140 -15.38 -22.53 -22.70
N VAL A 141 -14.32 -22.84 -21.92
CA VAL A 141 -13.48 -24.04 -22.09
C VAL A 141 -14.27 -25.32 -21.80
N THR A 142 -15.14 -25.31 -20.78
CA THR A 142 -16.01 -26.45 -20.45
C THR A 142 -17.00 -26.73 -21.58
N LEU A 143 -17.65 -25.69 -22.12
CA LEU A 143 -18.53 -25.80 -23.28
C LEU A 143 -17.83 -26.47 -24.47
N SER A 144 -16.63 -26.01 -24.84
CA SER A 144 -15.84 -26.55 -25.96
C SER A 144 -15.37 -28.00 -25.78
N LYS A 145 -15.33 -28.50 -24.53
CA LYS A 145 -15.12 -29.92 -24.22
C LYS A 145 -16.43 -30.71 -24.32
N GLN A 146 -17.50 -30.20 -23.72
CA GLN A 146 -18.82 -30.85 -23.63
C GLN A 146 -19.45 -31.08 -25.01
N ASP A 147 -19.29 -30.11 -25.92
CA ASP A 147 -19.86 -30.12 -27.28
C ASP A 147 -19.43 -31.35 -28.11
N LYS A 148 -18.21 -31.86 -27.86
CA LYS A 148 -17.58 -32.94 -28.64
C LYS A 148 -17.96 -34.36 -28.21
N VAL A 149 -18.86 -34.54 -27.24
CA VAL A 149 -19.03 -35.82 -26.53
C VAL A 149 -19.97 -36.83 -27.23
N VAL A 150 -20.90 -36.42 -28.10
CA VAL A 150 -21.71 -37.37 -28.92
C VAL A 150 -20.88 -37.94 -30.08
N ASN A 151 -20.01 -38.92 -29.79
CA ASN A 151 -19.34 -39.69 -30.83
C ASN A 151 -20.33 -40.71 -31.46
N THR A 152 -20.89 -40.37 -32.62
CA THR A 152 -21.88 -41.20 -33.33
C THR A 152 -21.22 -42.37 -34.05
N ASN A 153 -21.05 -43.48 -33.34
CA ASN A 153 -20.46 -44.73 -33.85
C ASN A 153 -21.43 -45.48 -34.79
N ASP A 154 -21.82 -44.87 -35.90
CA ASP A 154 -22.86 -45.42 -36.80
C ASP A 154 -22.43 -46.72 -37.52
N SER A 155 -21.12 -47.03 -37.52
CA SER A 155 -20.56 -48.35 -37.84
C SER A 155 -21.13 -49.47 -36.97
N GLU A 156 -21.31 -49.23 -35.67
CA GLU A 156 -21.84 -50.18 -34.69
C GLU A 156 -23.34 -50.44 -34.93
N ARG A 157 -24.10 -49.37 -35.20
CA ARG A 157 -25.51 -49.45 -35.60
C ARG A 157 -25.69 -50.21 -36.91
N GLN A 158 -24.83 -49.96 -37.91
CA GLN A 158 -24.81 -50.76 -39.15
C GLN A 158 -24.44 -52.23 -38.89
N GLY A 159 -23.57 -52.51 -37.90
CA GLY A 159 -23.28 -53.86 -37.43
C GLY A 159 -24.52 -54.57 -36.90
N MET A 160 -25.28 -53.93 -35.99
CA MET A 160 -26.53 -54.48 -35.46
C MET A 160 -27.58 -54.75 -36.54
N VAL A 161 -27.75 -53.84 -37.50
CA VAL A 161 -28.65 -54.03 -38.65
C VAL A 161 -28.22 -55.22 -39.53
N LYS A 162 -26.91 -55.42 -39.75
CA LYS A 162 -26.39 -56.62 -40.45
C LYS A 162 -26.71 -57.91 -39.68
N THR A 163 -26.61 -57.90 -38.34
CA THR A 163 -26.99 -59.02 -37.48
C THR A 163 -28.48 -59.35 -37.58
N ILE A 164 -29.37 -58.34 -37.53
CA ILE A 164 -30.82 -58.54 -37.72
C ILE A 164 -31.12 -59.16 -39.08
N ASN A 165 -30.52 -58.63 -40.16
CA ASN A 165 -30.71 -59.18 -41.52
C ASN A 165 -30.23 -60.64 -41.64
N ALA A 166 -29.14 -61.00 -40.94
CA ALA A 166 -28.65 -62.38 -40.88
C ALA A 166 -29.59 -63.30 -40.07
N ALA A 167 -30.15 -62.82 -38.96
CA ALA A 167 -31.12 -63.57 -38.15
C ALA A 167 -32.45 -63.78 -38.89
N GLN A 168 -32.98 -62.74 -39.55
CA GLN A 168 -34.18 -62.81 -40.39
C GLN A 168 -34.03 -63.88 -41.48
N LYS A 169 -32.88 -63.88 -42.19
CA LYS A 169 -32.61 -64.89 -43.21
C LYS A 169 -32.61 -66.31 -42.62
N ARG A 170 -32.02 -66.53 -41.45
CA ARG A 170 -32.03 -67.85 -40.77
C ARG A 170 -33.45 -68.31 -40.44
N TYR A 171 -34.29 -67.41 -39.94
CA TYR A 171 -35.71 -67.69 -39.67
C TYR A 171 -36.46 -68.06 -40.97
N ASP A 172 -36.31 -67.27 -42.02
CA ASP A 172 -36.96 -67.50 -43.31
C ASP A 172 -36.52 -68.83 -43.96
N ASP A 173 -35.22 -69.16 -43.89
CA ASP A 173 -34.67 -70.40 -44.44
C ASP A 173 -35.08 -71.64 -43.59
N ALA A 174 -35.16 -71.51 -42.26
CA ALA A 174 -35.71 -72.56 -41.39
C ALA A 174 -37.21 -72.81 -41.68
N LYS A 175 -37.99 -71.73 -41.89
CA LYS A 175 -39.42 -71.79 -42.24
C LYS A 175 -39.66 -72.49 -43.58
N LYS A 176 -38.84 -72.23 -44.59
CA LYS A 176 -38.83 -72.97 -45.87
C LYS A 176 -38.47 -74.45 -45.67
N ALA A 177 -37.50 -74.75 -44.80
CA ALA A 177 -37.08 -76.13 -44.53
C ALA A 177 -38.18 -76.96 -43.85
N LEU A 178 -38.92 -76.38 -42.89
CA LEU A 178 -40.08 -77.04 -42.28
C LEU A 178 -41.18 -77.31 -43.31
N ALA A 179 -41.56 -76.30 -44.11
CA ALA A 179 -42.62 -76.45 -45.13
C ALA A 179 -42.28 -77.54 -46.17
N LYS A 180 -41.00 -77.72 -46.53
CA LYS A 180 -40.54 -78.83 -47.37
C LYS A 180 -40.63 -80.18 -46.66
N SER A 181 -40.43 -80.22 -45.34
CA SER A 181 -40.66 -81.41 -44.50
C SER A 181 -42.15 -81.79 -44.50
N ASP A 182 -43.05 -80.83 -44.30
CA ASP A 182 -44.51 -81.05 -44.31
C ASP A 182 -45.00 -81.58 -45.66
N GLN A 183 -44.51 -81.03 -46.76
CA GLN A 183 -44.78 -81.53 -48.12
C GLN A 183 -44.26 -82.97 -48.32
N THR A 184 -43.08 -83.27 -47.77
CA THR A 184 -42.47 -84.61 -47.87
C THR A 184 -43.28 -85.64 -47.09
N ILE A 185 -43.68 -85.32 -45.85
CA ILE A 185 -44.53 -86.18 -45.01
C ILE A 185 -45.87 -86.44 -45.70
N LYS A 186 -46.57 -85.40 -46.17
CA LYS A 186 -47.83 -85.55 -46.94
C LYS A 186 -47.70 -86.42 -48.21
N SER A 187 -46.52 -86.42 -48.83
CA SER A 187 -46.23 -87.30 -49.98
C SER A 187 -45.94 -88.75 -49.58
N LEU A 188 -45.49 -88.99 -48.33
CA LEU A 188 -45.27 -90.32 -47.78
C LEU A 188 -46.58 -90.90 -47.23
N GLU A 189 -47.33 -90.15 -46.43
CA GLU A 189 -48.69 -90.46 -45.97
C GLU A 189 -49.55 -90.97 -47.15
N LYS A 190 -49.66 -90.18 -48.22
CA LYS A 190 -50.43 -90.55 -49.42
C LYS A 190 -49.96 -91.86 -50.07
N LYS A 191 -48.65 -92.13 -50.08
CA LYS A 191 -48.09 -93.38 -50.63
C LYS A 191 -48.34 -94.58 -49.73
N ILE A 192 -48.28 -94.39 -48.41
CA ILE A 192 -48.61 -95.41 -47.42
C ILE A 192 -50.08 -95.80 -47.59
N THR A 193 -51.01 -94.85 -47.60
CA THR A 193 -52.44 -95.13 -47.85
C THR A 193 -52.68 -95.80 -49.20
N GLN A 194 -51.98 -95.42 -50.28
CA GLN A 194 -52.08 -96.10 -51.58
C GLN A 194 -51.55 -97.54 -51.54
N SER A 195 -50.49 -97.82 -50.78
CA SER A 195 -49.93 -99.16 -50.58
C SER A 195 -50.83 -100.03 -49.70
N GLU A 196 -51.41 -99.45 -48.65
CA GLU A 196 -52.39 -100.09 -47.76
C GLU A 196 -53.68 -100.46 -48.50
N GLN A 197 -54.20 -99.54 -49.33
CA GLN A 197 -55.34 -99.80 -50.22
C GLN A 197 -55.02 -100.96 -51.18
N SER A 198 -53.85 -100.92 -51.85
CA SER A 198 -53.42 -102.00 -52.75
C SER A 198 -53.29 -103.36 -52.04
N LEU A 199 -52.83 -103.36 -50.78
CA LEU A 199 -52.74 -104.58 -49.97
C LEU A 199 -54.12 -105.09 -49.53
N ALA A 200 -55.09 -104.21 -49.28
CA ALA A 200 -56.47 -104.57 -48.99
C ALA A 200 -57.16 -105.16 -50.23
N ASP A 201 -56.99 -104.56 -51.39
CA ASP A 201 -57.54 -105.04 -52.67
C ASP A 201 -56.98 -106.44 -53.03
N LEU A 202 -55.69 -106.69 -52.77
CA LEU A 202 -55.08 -108.02 -52.94
C LEU A 202 -55.66 -109.07 -51.96
N LYS A 203 -55.91 -108.69 -50.70
CA LYS A 203 -56.56 -109.59 -49.72
C LYS A 203 -58.01 -109.90 -50.08
N GLN A 204 -58.74 -108.92 -50.62
CA GLN A 204 -60.10 -109.13 -51.14
C GLN A 204 -60.08 -110.11 -52.33
N ASN A 205 -59.12 -109.95 -53.24
CA ASN A 205 -58.93 -110.87 -54.37
C ASN A 205 -58.60 -112.31 -53.91
N GLU A 206 -57.73 -112.48 -52.90
CA GLU A 206 -57.49 -113.80 -52.27
C GLU A 206 -58.77 -114.39 -51.66
N ALA A 207 -59.56 -113.58 -50.96
CA ALA A 207 -60.82 -114.02 -50.34
C ALA A 207 -61.87 -114.45 -51.37
N ASP A 208 -61.97 -113.76 -52.51
CA ASP A 208 -62.90 -114.10 -53.58
C ASP A 208 -62.44 -115.31 -54.41
N MET A 209 -61.12 -115.52 -54.60
CA MET A 209 -60.60 -116.79 -55.10
C MET A 209 -60.96 -117.97 -54.17
N ARG A 210 -60.81 -117.79 -52.84
CA ARG A 210 -61.18 -118.83 -51.85
C ARG A 210 -62.67 -119.19 -51.92
N LYS A 211 -63.57 -118.21 -52.12
CA LYS A 211 -65.01 -118.48 -52.36
C LYS A 211 -65.24 -119.27 -53.64
N ALA A 212 -64.53 -118.95 -54.73
CA ALA A 212 -64.69 -119.66 -56.00
C ALA A 212 -64.34 -121.16 -55.91
N ILE A 213 -63.35 -121.53 -55.08
CA ILE A 213 -63.01 -122.94 -54.80
C ILE A 213 -64.16 -123.65 -54.07
N GLN A 214 -64.80 -122.99 -53.10
CA GLN A 214 -65.84 -123.59 -52.24
C GLN A 214 -67.19 -123.80 -52.95
N GLY A 215 -67.40 -123.22 -54.14
CA GLY A 215 -68.67 -123.29 -54.88
C GLY A 215 -68.76 -124.32 -56.01
N GLU A 216 -67.63 -124.84 -56.52
CA GLU A 216 -67.62 -125.71 -57.70
C GLU A 216 -67.64 -127.20 -57.31
N GLN A 217 -68.63 -127.95 -57.81
CA GLN A 217 -68.82 -129.38 -57.50
C GLN A 217 -68.35 -130.33 -58.64
N ASP A 218 -67.95 -129.78 -59.79
CA ASP A 218 -67.38 -130.57 -60.90
C ASP A 218 -65.88 -130.85 -60.65
N LEU A 219 -65.55 -132.11 -60.33
CA LEU A 219 -64.19 -132.59 -60.08
C LEU A 219 -63.18 -132.31 -61.22
N LYS A 220 -63.61 -132.25 -62.49
CA LYS A 220 -62.71 -131.93 -63.61
C LYS A 220 -62.46 -130.42 -63.69
N LYS A 221 -63.46 -129.58 -63.47
CA LYS A 221 -63.26 -128.13 -63.38
C LYS A 221 -62.45 -127.76 -62.14
N LEU A 222 -62.72 -128.37 -60.98
CA LEU A 222 -62.03 -128.12 -59.72
C LEU A 222 -60.51 -128.33 -59.85
N PHE A 223 -60.08 -129.35 -60.59
CA PHE A 223 -58.66 -129.59 -60.88
C PHE A 223 -58.04 -128.52 -61.78
N VAL A 224 -58.77 -128.02 -62.78
CA VAL A 224 -58.32 -126.90 -63.64
C VAL A 224 -58.27 -125.59 -62.86
N LEU A 225 -59.30 -125.30 -62.06
CA LEU A 225 -59.38 -124.16 -61.16
C LEU A 225 -58.21 -124.13 -60.18
N MET A 226 -57.97 -125.24 -59.44
CA MET A 226 -56.83 -125.32 -58.52
C MET A 226 -55.50 -125.07 -59.24
N LYS A 227 -55.25 -125.69 -60.40
CA LYS A 227 -53.97 -125.53 -61.11
C LYS A 227 -53.77 -124.14 -61.72
N GLN A 228 -54.87 -123.45 -62.08
CA GLN A 228 -54.82 -122.06 -62.54
C GLN A 228 -54.65 -121.08 -61.37
N GLN A 229 -55.34 -121.33 -60.26
CA GLN A 229 -55.29 -120.50 -59.05
C GLN A 229 -54.02 -120.70 -58.21
N GLU A 230 -53.36 -121.87 -58.25
CA GLU A 230 -52.05 -122.09 -57.61
C GLU A 230 -51.03 -121.04 -58.09
N LYS A 231 -50.95 -120.85 -59.41
CA LYS A 231 -50.07 -119.85 -60.03
C LYS A 231 -50.51 -118.42 -59.71
N GLN A 232 -51.81 -118.14 -59.59
CA GLN A 232 -52.32 -116.83 -59.21
C GLN A 232 -52.07 -116.51 -57.73
N ALA A 233 -52.24 -117.48 -56.83
CA ALA A 233 -51.96 -117.34 -55.41
C ALA A 233 -50.46 -117.09 -55.17
N GLN A 234 -49.58 -117.78 -55.89
CA GLN A 234 -48.13 -117.57 -55.79
C GLN A 234 -47.71 -116.16 -56.26
N ASP A 235 -48.33 -115.64 -57.32
CA ASP A 235 -48.17 -114.26 -57.82
C ASP A 235 -48.78 -113.21 -56.86
N LEU A 236 -49.94 -113.49 -56.24
CA LEU A 236 -50.52 -112.65 -55.18
C LEU A 236 -49.62 -112.59 -53.94
N TYR A 237 -49.02 -113.70 -53.49
CA TYR A 237 -48.09 -113.70 -52.36
C TYR A 237 -46.83 -112.90 -52.67
N GLN A 238 -46.24 -113.04 -53.86
CA GLN A 238 -45.08 -112.23 -54.27
C GLN A 238 -45.41 -110.72 -54.33
N LYS A 239 -46.60 -110.35 -54.81
CA LYS A 239 -47.07 -108.95 -54.81
C LYS A 239 -47.37 -108.43 -53.41
N SER A 240 -47.96 -109.26 -52.54
CA SER A 240 -48.21 -108.94 -51.13
C SER A 240 -46.91 -108.67 -50.38
N ASP A 241 -45.91 -109.56 -50.48
CA ASP A 241 -44.60 -109.36 -49.83
C ASP A 241 -43.83 -108.17 -50.41
N ALA A 242 -43.91 -107.93 -51.73
CA ALA A 242 -43.29 -106.75 -52.34
C ALA A 242 -43.89 -105.44 -51.79
N ILE A 243 -45.22 -105.34 -51.75
CA ILE A 243 -45.93 -104.16 -51.22
C ILE A 243 -45.68 -104.03 -49.72
N ASN A 244 -45.76 -105.10 -48.94
CA ASN A 244 -45.49 -105.09 -47.50
C ASN A 244 -44.04 -104.65 -47.19
N SER A 245 -43.08 -105.10 -48.00
CA SER A 245 -41.68 -104.65 -47.94
C SER A 245 -41.50 -103.18 -48.31
N GLU A 246 -42.30 -102.62 -49.23
CA GLU A 246 -42.32 -101.19 -49.53
C GLU A 246 -43.00 -100.39 -48.41
N LEU A 247 -44.12 -100.85 -47.87
CA LEU A 247 -44.91 -100.23 -46.82
C LEU A 247 -44.07 -100.04 -45.54
N VAL A 248 -43.31 -101.05 -45.12
CA VAL A 248 -42.34 -100.95 -44.01
C VAL A 248 -41.21 -99.94 -44.30
N LYS A 249 -40.74 -99.82 -45.55
CA LYS A 249 -39.73 -98.81 -45.94
C LYS A 249 -40.32 -97.40 -45.93
N LEU A 250 -41.57 -97.24 -46.36
CA LEU A 250 -42.29 -95.96 -46.35
C LEU A 250 -42.56 -95.49 -44.93
N GLN A 251 -43.13 -96.33 -44.05
CA GLN A 251 -43.36 -96.01 -42.63
C GLN A 251 -42.06 -95.68 -41.89
N LYS A 252 -40.96 -96.41 -42.13
CA LYS A 252 -39.66 -96.10 -41.54
C LYS A 252 -39.11 -94.75 -42.03
N ARG A 253 -39.37 -94.38 -43.29
CA ARG A 253 -38.97 -93.10 -43.88
C ARG A 253 -39.82 -91.94 -43.37
N GLU A 254 -41.12 -92.14 -43.23
CA GLU A 254 -42.07 -91.22 -42.60
C GLU A 254 -41.66 -90.94 -41.15
N GLN A 255 -41.49 -91.97 -40.31
CA GLN A 255 -41.05 -91.81 -38.92
C GLN A 255 -39.71 -91.05 -38.80
N THR A 256 -38.82 -91.20 -39.81
CA THR A 256 -37.56 -90.45 -39.87
C THR A 256 -37.80 -88.97 -40.21
N GLU A 257 -38.61 -88.66 -41.22
CA GLU A 257 -38.93 -87.27 -41.58
C GLU A 257 -39.81 -86.57 -40.52
N THR A 258 -40.65 -87.28 -39.77
CA THR A 258 -41.41 -86.71 -38.64
C THR A 258 -40.49 -86.28 -37.48
N ARG A 259 -39.41 -87.02 -37.23
CA ARG A 259 -38.35 -86.60 -36.28
C ARG A 259 -37.56 -85.42 -36.80
N GLU A 260 -37.23 -85.41 -38.09
CA GLU A 260 -36.57 -84.27 -38.74
C GLU A 260 -37.47 -83.02 -38.80
N ARG A 261 -38.80 -83.18 -38.96
CA ARG A 261 -39.78 -82.11 -38.87
C ARG A 261 -39.73 -81.43 -37.49
N SER A 262 -39.78 -82.21 -36.41
CA SER A 262 -39.66 -81.69 -35.04
C SER A 262 -38.33 -80.95 -34.80
N ARG A 263 -37.21 -81.44 -35.36
CA ARG A 263 -35.92 -80.73 -35.34
C ARG A 263 -35.97 -79.39 -36.09
N LYS A 264 -36.58 -79.36 -37.28
CA LYS A 264 -36.77 -78.13 -38.09
C LYS A 264 -37.71 -77.13 -37.40
N GLU A 265 -38.71 -77.62 -36.67
CA GLU A 265 -39.65 -76.81 -35.87
C GLU A 265 -38.95 -76.14 -34.68
N HIS A 266 -38.14 -76.87 -33.91
CA HIS A 266 -37.27 -76.27 -32.88
C HIS A 266 -36.25 -75.27 -33.45
N ALA A 267 -35.73 -75.51 -34.66
CA ALA A 267 -34.80 -74.58 -35.32
C ALA A 267 -35.48 -73.24 -35.67
N ILE A 268 -36.77 -73.23 -36.01
CA ILE A 268 -37.54 -71.99 -36.19
C ILE A 268 -37.65 -71.24 -34.86
N THR A 269 -38.06 -71.90 -33.77
CA THR A 269 -38.17 -71.26 -32.45
C THR A 269 -36.85 -70.65 -31.98
N SER A 270 -35.72 -71.31 -32.28
CA SER A 270 -34.39 -70.75 -31.98
C SER A 270 -34.08 -69.52 -32.85
N ALA A 271 -34.34 -69.57 -34.16
CA ALA A 271 -34.09 -68.45 -35.06
C ALA A 271 -35.01 -67.24 -34.79
N GLU A 272 -36.23 -67.48 -34.34
CA GLU A 272 -37.20 -66.47 -33.92
C GLU A 272 -36.74 -65.75 -32.63
N LYS A 273 -36.22 -66.52 -31.66
CA LYS A 273 -35.60 -65.97 -30.46
C LYS A 273 -34.32 -65.16 -30.76
N ASP A 274 -33.45 -65.65 -31.65
CA ASP A 274 -32.26 -64.94 -32.10
C ASP A 274 -32.63 -63.61 -32.78
N LEU A 275 -33.67 -63.61 -33.62
CA LEU A 275 -34.18 -62.43 -34.32
C LEU A 275 -34.73 -61.39 -33.35
N HIS A 276 -35.59 -61.78 -32.40
CA HIS A 276 -36.08 -60.87 -31.36
C HIS A 276 -34.95 -60.30 -30.50
N THR A 277 -34.00 -61.14 -30.07
CA THR A 277 -32.84 -60.70 -29.29
C THR A 277 -32.00 -59.65 -30.05
N ALA A 278 -31.83 -59.81 -31.38
CA ALA A 278 -31.13 -58.84 -32.21
C ALA A 278 -31.92 -57.53 -32.42
N GLN A 279 -33.25 -57.60 -32.51
CA GLN A 279 -34.14 -56.44 -32.60
C GLN A 279 -34.15 -55.63 -31.30
N ASP A 280 -34.30 -56.29 -30.15
CA ASP A 280 -34.28 -55.65 -28.83
C ASP A 280 -32.94 -54.96 -28.55
N ALA A 281 -31.82 -55.57 -28.96
CA ALA A 281 -30.49 -54.97 -28.86
C ALA A 281 -30.38 -53.63 -29.63
N LEU A 282 -30.94 -53.56 -30.85
CA LEU A 282 -30.96 -52.31 -31.63
C LEU A 282 -31.87 -51.25 -30.99
N VAL A 283 -33.04 -51.65 -30.48
CA VAL A 283 -33.96 -50.73 -29.77
C VAL A 283 -33.31 -50.20 -28.47
N ALA A 284 -32.58 -51.03 -27.74
CA ALA A 284 -31.82 -50.63 -26.57
C ALA A 284 -30.67 -49.66 -26.93
N TYR A 285 -29.95 -49.92 -28.03
CA TYR A 285 -28.91 -49.03 -28.55
C TYR A 285 -29.47 -47.66 -28.94
N ASP A 286 -30.54 -47.60 -29.73
CA ASP A 286 -31.14 -46.33 -30.17
C ASP A 286 -31.74 -45.54 -29.00
N ARG A 287 -32.35 -46.20 -28.00
CA ARG A 287 -32.77 -45.56 -26.74
C ARG A 287 -31.58 -44.98 -25.96
N LYS A 288 -30.48 -45.73 -25.85
CA LYS A 288 -29.26 -45.27 -25.16
C LYS A 288 -28.60 -44.09 -25.89
N LYS A 289 -28.52 -44.14 -27.24
CA LYS A 289 -28.02 -43.05 -28.09
C LYS A 289 -28.86 -41.79 -27.85
N LYS A 290 -30.19 -41.88 -27.90
CA LYS A 290 -31.06 -40.73 -27.62
C LYS A 290 -30.89 -40.20 -26.19
N SER A 291 -30.87 -41.06 -25.17
CA SER A 291 -30.72 -40.61 -23.79
C SER A 291 -29.43 -39.81 -23.57
N ALA A 292 -28.32 -40.23 -24.20
CA ALA A 292 -27.05 -39.50 -24.14
C ALA A 292 -27.08 -38.16 -24.89
N GLN A 293 -27.83 -38.08 -26.00
CA GLN A 293 -28.05 -36.82 -26.74
C GLN A 293 -28.91 -35.85 -25.92
N ASP A 294 -30.05 -36.31 -25.38
CA ASP A 294 -30.95 -35.52 -24.54
C ASP A 294 -30.22 -35.02 -23.25
N GLU A 295 -29.29 -35.81 -22.71
CA GLU A 295 -28.46 -35.44 -21.54
C GLU A 295 -27.35 -34.44 -21.90
N GLN A 296 -26.64 -34.62 -23.02
CA GLN A 296 -25.66 -33.63 -23.49
C GLN A 296 -26.35 -32.29 -23.81
N GLU A 297 -27.51 -32.29 -24.46
CA GLU A 297 -28.24 -31.06 -24.78
C GLU A 297 -28.64 -30.29 -23.50
N ARG A 298 -29.11 -30.98 -22.46
CA ARG A 298 -29.37 -30.38 -21.14
C ARG A 298 -28.09 -29.80 -20.52
N SER A 299 -26.98 -30.53 -20.60
CA SER A 299 -25.68 -30.09 -20.08
C SER A 299 -25.17 -28.83 -20.80
N LEU A 300 -25.22 -28.80 -22.14
CA LEU A 300 -24.86 -27.64 -22.95
C LEU A 300 -25.75 -26.43 -22.64
N ASN A 301 -27.06 -26.62 -22.51
CA ASN A 301 -27.99 -25.57 -22.13
C ASN A 301 -27.70 -24.99 -20.73
N LEU A 302 -27.35 -25.83 -19.75
CA LEU A 302 -26.94 -25.37 -18.41
C LEU A 302 -25.62 -24.59 -18.44
N ILE A 303 -24.64 -25.02 -19.23
CA ILE A 303 -23.36 -24.31 -19.41
C ILE A 303 -23.59 -22.95 -20.10
N ASN A 304 -24.42 -22.91 -21.15
CA ASN A 304 -24.79 -21.67 -21.85
C ASN A 304 -25.56 -20.71 -20.92
N GLN A 305 -26.48 -21.19 -20.09
CA GLN A 305 -27.14 -20.37 -19.07
C GLN A 305 -26.13 -19.81 -18.04
N LYS A 306 -25.13 -20.60 -17.63
CA LYS A 306 -24.05 -20.12 -16.74
C LYS A 306 -23.20 -19.05 -17.42
N ILE A 307 -22.80 -19.24 -18.68
CA ILE A 307 -22.04 -18.26 -19.46
C ILE A 307 -22.81 -16.95 -19.60
N ASN A 308 -24.11 -17.01 -19.95
CA ASN A 308 -24.93 -15.82 -20.13
C ASN A 308 -25.12 -15.02 -18.83
N ARG A 309 -25.26 -15.70 -17.68
CA ARG A 309 -25.28 -15.03 -16.36
C ARG A 309 -23.96 -14.36 -16.06
N LEU A 310 -22.86 -15.11 -16.07
CA LEU A 310 -21.52 -14.57 -15.77
C LEU A 310 -21.13 -13.41 -16.73
N GLN A 311 -21.58 -13.43 -17.98
CA GLN A 311 -21.35 -12.34 -18.93
C GLN A 311 -22.17 -11.10 -18.56
N HIS A 312 -23.44 -11.27 -18.19
CA HIS A 312 -24.27 -10.18 -17.69
C HIS A 312 -23.71 -9.57 -16.39
N ASP A 313 -23.29 -10.40 -15.45
CA ASP A 313 -22.70 -9.99 -14.18
C ASP A 313 -21.38 -9.23 -14.41
N TYR A 314 -20.54 -9.71 -15.34
CA TYR A 314 -19.31 -9.04 -15.77
C TYR A 314 -19.59 -7.68 -16.45
N ASP A 315 -20.55 -7.61 -17.37
CA ASP A 315 -20.90 -6.40 -18.11
C ASP A 315 -21.53 -5.33 -17.19
N GLN A 316 -22.32 -5.74 -16.20
CA GLN A 316 -22.81 -4.86 -15.12
C GLN A 316 -21.64 -4.34 -14.27
N ASN A 317 -20.79 -5.24 -13.77
CA ASN A 317 -19.65 -4.86 -12.92
C ASN A 317 -18.71 -3.88 -13.65
N ALA A 318 -18.34 -4.17 -14.91
CA ALA A 318 -17.54 -3.28 -15.75
C ALA A 318 -18.16 -1.88 -15.92
N THR A 319 -19.49 -1.78 -15.97
CA THR A 319 -20.22 -0.50 -16.03
C THR A 319 -20.13 0.26 -14.71
N ILE A 320 -20.25 -0.43 -13.56
CA ILE A 320 -20.12 0.17 -12.23
C ILE A 320 -18.68 0.63 -11.98
N VAL A 321 -17.67 -0.21 -12.25
CA VAL A 321 -16.24 0.11 -12.15
C VAL A 321 -15.89 1.37 -12.94
N LYS A 322 -16.42 1.52 -14.16
CA LYS A 322 -16.24 2.72 -14.98
C LYS A 322 -16.91 3.96 -14.35
N GLY A 323 -18.09 3.81 -13.75
CA GLY A 323 -18.76 4.90 -13.02
C GLY A 323 -17.99 5.33 -11.77
N LEU A 324 -17.46 4.38 -10.99
CA LEU A 324 -16.62 4.66 -9.82
C LEU A 324 -15.32 5.37 -10.20
N GLN A 325 -14.66 4.93 -11.27
CA GLN A 325 -13.47 5.59 -11.84
C GLN A 325 -13.77 7.06 -12.16
N GLN A 326 -14.88 7.34 -12.86
CA GLN A 326 -15.28 8.70 -13.22
C GLN A 326 -15.61 9.57 -12.00
N LYS A 327 -16.23 9.00 -10.95
CA LYS A 327 -16.43 9.72 -9.68
C LYS A 327 -15.10 10.08 -9.03
N ILE A 328 -14.18 9.11 -8.88
CA ILE A 328 -12.86 9.31 -8.27
C ILE A 328 -12.10 10.42 -9.02
N GLU A 329 -12.05 10.35 -10.35
CA GLU A 329 -11.45 11.38 -11.21
C GLU A 329 -12.09 12.76 -11.01
N SER A 330 -13.43 12.84 -10.90
CA SER A 330 -14.12 14.11 -10.63
C SER A 330 -13.83 14.69 -9.24
N ILE A 331 -13.66 13.84 -8.23
CA ILE A 331 -13.34 14.25 -6.86
C ILE A 331 -11.89 14.73 -6.80
N ASP A 332 -10.95 14.00 -7.42
CA ASP A 332 -9.54 14.42 -7.51
C ASP A 332 -9.37 15.71 -8.34
N ALA A 333 -10.14 15.87 -9.42
CA ALA A 333 -10.17 17.12 -10.18
C ALA A 333 -10.71 18.30 -9.34
N LYS A 334 -11.77 18.09 -8.54
CA LYS A 334 -12.32 19.11 -7.64
C LYS A 334 -11.36 19.45 -6.50
N LEU A 335 -10.75 18.44 -5.87
CA LEU A 335 -9.73 18.63 -4.83
C LEU A 335 -8.54 19.45 -5.37
N LYS A 336 -8.06 19.11 -6.57
CA LYS A 336 -6.97 19.82 -7.25
C LYS A 336 -7.35 21.24 -7.68
N SER A 337 -8.59 21.47 -8.11
CA SER A 337 -9.15 22.80 -8.42
C SER A 337 -9.24 23.68 -7.19
N ASP A 338 -9.98 23.23 -6.17
CA ASP A 338 -10.49 24.08 -5.11
C ASP A 338 -9.48 24.23 -3.94
N TYR A 339 -8.51 23.31 -3.86
CA TYR A 339 -7.50 23.24 -2.79
C TYR A 339 -6.06 23.14 -3.30
N GLY A 340 -5.85 22.90 -4.61
CA GLY A 340 -4.52 22.69 -5.19
C GLY A 340 -3.92 21.30 -4.95
N THR A 341 -4.61 20.41 -4.23
CA THR A 341 -4.07 19.11 -3.81
C THR A 341 -5.15 18.07 -3.57
N THR A 342 -4.81 16.82 -3.87
CA THR A 342 -5.62 15.61 -3.68
C THR A 342 -5.46 14.99 -2.28
N HIS A 343 -4.84 15.69 -1.34
CA HIS A 343 -4.41 15.15 -0.05
C HIS A 343 -4.88 15.98 1.15
N LEU A 344 -4.97 15.34 2.31
CA LEU A 344 -5.33 16.00 3.57
C LEU A 344 -4.10 16.57 4.29
N VAL A 345 -4.37 17.66 5.01
CA VAL A 345 -3.56 18.13 6.13
C VAL A 345 -4.43 18.02 7.37
N SER A 346 -3.96 17.25 8.35
CA SER A 346 -4.45 17.24 9.72
C SER A 346 -3.53 18.10 10.60
N PRO A 347 -3.96 18.57 11.79
CA PRO A 347 -3.03 18.96 12.83
C PRO A 347 -2.12 17.79 13.23
N VAL A 348 -0.91 18.08 13.71
CA VAL A 348 -0.02 17.11 14.35
C VAL A 348 -0.64 16.62 15.67
N GLU A 349 -0.71 15.31 15.87
CA GLU A 349 -1.11 14.73 17.15
C GLU A 349 0.10 14.67 18.09
N PHE A 350 0.08 15.50 19.15
CA PHE A 350 1.17 15.56 20.12
C PHE A 350 1.02 14.45 21.17
N ASP A 351 1.99 13.51 21.24
CA ASP A 351 2.04 12.47 22.27
C ASP A 351 2.17 13.10 23.67
N GLN A 352 1.14 12.89 24.51
CA GLN A 352 1.05 13.42 25.87
C GLN A 352 1.90 12.65 26.91
N SER A 353 2.64 11.62 26.48
CA SER A 353 3.58 10.83 27.28
C SER A 353 5.05 11.13 26.97
N ALA A 354 5.35 11.70 25.80
CA ALA A 354 6.71 12.01 25.37
C ALA A 354 7.27 13.30 25.99
N LYS A 355 8.60 13.35 26.16
CA LYS A 355 9.30 14.58 26.57
C LYS A 355 9.74 15.39 25.35
N TYR A 356 9.25 16.61 25.25
CA TYR A 356 9.60 17.50 24.14
C TYR A 356 10.86 18.30 24.43
N PHE A 357 11.73 18.40 23.41
CA PHE A 357 12.97 19.16 23.44
C PHE A 357 13.07 20.04 22.19
N LEU A 358 13.12 21.36 22.37
CA LEU A 358 13.42 22.32 21.31
C LEU A 358 14.94 22.41 21.12
N PHE A 359 15.43 22.09 19.93
CA PHE A 359 16.84 22.18 19.59
C PHE A 359 17.24 23.61 19.20
N SER A 360 18.30 24.13 19.82
CA SER A 360 19.10 25.22 19.26
C SER A 360 20.57 24.82 19.18
N THR A 361 21.33 25.49 18.32
CA THR A 361 22.80 25.38 18.37
C THR A 361 23.36 26.03 19.64
N ASP A 362 22.89 27.25 19.93
CA ASP A 362 23.28 28.07 21.07
C ASP A 362 22.14 29.05 21.46
N LEU A 363 22.29 29.75 22.58
CA LEU A 363 21.45 30.89 22.97
C LEU A 363 22.30 32.16 23.06
N ILE A 364 21.74 33.31 22.65
CA ILE A 364 22.45 34.59 22.64
C ILE A 364 21.79 35.61 23.57
N GLN A 365 22.59 36.48 24.19
CA GLN A 365 22.14 37.43 25.21
C GLN A 365 21.18 38.51 24.70
N SER A 366 21.07 38.73 23.39
CA SER A 366 20.23 39.77 22.80
C SER A 366 19.63 39.31 21.47
N LEU A 367 18.43 38.74 21.55
CA LEU A 367 17.62 38.35 20.39
C LEU A 367 17.04 39.56 19.67
N SER A 368 16.94 39.48 18.34
CA SER A 368 16.17 40.43 17.52
C SER A 368 14.66 40.29 17.78
N GLY A 369 13.85 41.21 17.23
CA GLY A 369 12.38 41.09 17.26
C GLY A 369 11.89 39.79 16.64
N ASP A 370 12.33 39.48 15.40
CA ASP A 370 12.03 38.24 14.68
C ASP A 370 12.33 36.99 15.54
N GLU A 371 13.42 37.03 16.31
CA GLU A 371 13.93 35.88 17.06
C GLU A 371 13.27 35.70 18.42
N LYS A 372 12.84 36.79 19.08
CA LYS A 372 11.94 36.72 20.25
C LYS A 372 10.60 36.14 19.84
N ALA A 373 9.99 36.69 18.79
CA ALA A 373 8.74 36.18 18.23
C ALA A 373 8.88 34.71 17.81
N SER A 374 9.96 34.32 17.13
CA SER A 374 10.23 32.91 16.78
C SER A 374 10.26 31.98 18.00
N MET A 375 10.82 32.42 19.14
CA MET A 375 10.83 31.65 20.39
C MET A 375 9.44 31.61 21.04
N GLU A 376 8.75 32.76 21.13
CA GLU A 376 7.41 32.89 21.71
C GLU A 376 6.37 32.06 20.95
N MET A 377 6.48 31.98 19.62
CA MET A 377 5.63 31.15 18.75
C MET A 377 5.79 29.65 19.04
N ILE A 378 7.02 29.12 19.00
CA ILE A 378 7.26 27.68 19.20
C ILE A 378 7.09 27.24 20.66
N MET A 379 7.51 28.06 21.63
CA MET A 379 7.30 27.77 23.05
C MET A 379 5.84 28.00 23.47
N GLY A 380 5.11 28.86 22.75
CA GLY A 380 3.65 28.99 22.85
C GLY A 380 2.94 27.72 22.39
N LEU A 381 3.28 27.20 21.20
CA LEU A 381 2.74 25.93 20.69
C LEU A 381 3.03 24.76 21.65
N LEU A 382 4.29 24.58 22.05
CA LEU A 382 4.68 23.51 22.97
C LEU A 382 4.14 23.69 24.41
N LYS A 383 3.53 24.84 24.72
CA LYS A 383 2.82 25.12 25.98
C LYS A 383 1.32 24.81 25.88
N SER A 384 0.71 24.89 24.69
CA SER A 384 -0.69 24.53 24.47
C SER A 384 -0.87 23.04 24.15
N GLU A 385 -0.04 22.48 23.27
CA GLU A 385 -0.24 21.11 22.77
C GLU A 385 0.39 20.01 23.64
N VAL A 386 1.27 20.36 24.59
CA VAL A 386 1.99 19.39 25.43
C VAL A 386 1.65 19.60 26.92
N LYS A 387 1.14 18.53 27.55
CA LYS A 387 0.90 18.41 28.99
C LYS A 387 2.09 18.87 29.84
N ASP A 388 3.23 18.20 29.70
CA ASP A 388 4.46 18.56 30.40
C ASP A 388 5.15 19.76 29.74
N LYS A 389 6.10 20.39 30.44
CA LYS A 389 6.81 21.55 29.90
C LYS A 389 7.95 21.07 29.01
N ALA A 390 7.85 21.36 27.71
CA ALA A 390 8.94 21.16 26.76
C ALA A 390 10.21 21.87 27.25
N ASN A 391 11.36 21.28 26.93
CA ASN A 391 12.68 21.71 27.37
C ASN A 391 13.46 22.30 26.19
N VAL A 392 14.60 22.94 26.45
CA VAL A 392 15.52 23.43 25.41
C VAL A 392 16.83 22.65 25.45
N ILE A 393 17.35 22.28 24.28
CA ILE A 393 18.68 21.70 24.09
C ILE A 393 19.59 22.70 23.39
N THR A 394 20.84 22.75 23.84
CA THR A 394 21.94 23.51 23.24
C THR A 394 23.17 22.62 23.10
N VAL A 395 24.00 22.90 22.10
CA VAL A 395 25.14 22.01 21.76
C VAL A 395 26.48 22.74 21.72
N ASN A 396 26.49 24.05 21.58
CA ASN A 396 27.71 24.86 21.67
C ASN A 396 28.24 24.98 23.11
N TYR A 397 29.53 25.33 23.23
CA TYR A 397 30.10 25.80 24.50
C TYR A 397 29.75 27.27 24.70
N ASN A 398 29.05 27.57 25.79
CA ASN A 398 28.66 28.91 26.16
C ASN A 398 28.82 29.07 27.68
N ASP A 399 29.82 29.86 28.07
CA ASP A 399 30.22 30.12 29.46
C ASP A 399 29.25 31.04 30.22
N SER A 400 28.39 31.73 29.46
CA SER A 400 27.45 32.76 29.89
C SER A 400 26.00 32.26 29.81
N LEU A 401 25.81 31.00 29.39
CA LEU A 401 24.53 30.35 29.16
C LEU A 401 23.52 30.46 30.33
N PRO A 402 23.91 30.39 31.62
CA PRO A 402 22.96 30.54 32.72
C PRO A 402 22.41 31.96 32.85
N GLU A 403 23.22 32.99 32.56
CA GLU A 403 22.81 34.40 32.57
C GLU A 403 21.83 34.67 31.41
N ILE A 404 22.15 34.14 30.22
CA ILE A 404 21.31 34.19 29.04
C ILE A 404 19.96 33.49 29.29
N TRP A 405 19.98 32.28 29.85
CA TRP A 405 18.77 31.51 30.15
C TRP A 405 17.87 32.19 31.19
N ASN A 406 18.47 32.67 32.29
CA ASN A 406 17.76 33.45 33.31
C ASN A 406 17.12 34.70 32.68
N SER A 407 17.79 35.37 31.74
CA SER A 407 17.22 36.51 31.03
C SER A 407 16.01 36.15 30.14
N TYR A 408 16.00 34.95 29.51
CA TYR A 408 14.85 34.48 28.72
C TYR A 408 13.66 34.12 29.62
N GLN A 409 13.90 33.46 30.76
CA GLN A 409 12.89 33.19 31.79
C GLN A 409 12.34 34.48 32.42
N SER A 410 13.18 35.49 32.66
CA SER A 410 12.78 36.79 33.21
C SER A 410 12.00 37.65 32.20
N ALA A 411 12.31 37.55 30.91
CA ALA A 411 11.52 38.15 29.83
C ALA A 411 10.24 37.36 29.50
N GLY A 412 10.02 36.19 30.14
CA GLY A 412 8.86 35.34 29.88
C GLY A 412 8.81 34.76 28.46
N LEU A 413 9.98 34.56 27.82
CA LEU A 413 10.10 33.85 26.54
C LEU A 413 9.93 32.33 26.72
N VAL A 414 10.14 31.83 27.94
CA VAL A 414 10.06 30.42 28.36
C VAL A 414 9.49 30.34 29.79
N ASP A 415 8.83 29.24 30.17
CA ASP A 415 8.38 29.00 31.57
C ASP A 415 9.61 28.85 32.49
N LYS A 416 9.54 29.33 33.74
CA LYS A 416 10.62 29.19 34.73
C LYS A 416 10.98 27.73 35.07
N ARG A 417 10.09 26.79 34.76
CA ARG A 417 10.27 25.33 34.90
C ARG A 417 10.75 24.65 33.62
N THR A 418 10.90 25.39 32.52
CA THR A 418 11.54 24.88 31.29
C THR A 418 12.98 24.49 31.62
N GLY A 419 13.34 23.23 31.44
CA GLY A 419 14.71 22.77 31.59
C GLY A 419 15.58 23.21 30.41
N LEU A 420 16.83 23.60 30.69
CA LEU A 420 17.86 23.82 29.67
C LEU A 420 18.94 22.76 29.83
N TYR A 421 19.19 22.03 28.73
CA TYR A 421 20.21 20.99 28.64
C TYR A 421 21.30 21.45 27.67
N ASN A 422 22.57 21.20 28.03
CA ASN A 422 23.71 21.57 27.21
C ASN A 422 24.73 20.43 27.15
N MET A 423 25.28 20.16 25.96
CA MET A 423 26.26 19.10 25.73
C MET A 423 27.49 19.23 26.62
N TYR A 424 28.14 20.40 26.62
CA TYR A 424 29.34 20.66 27.41
C TYR A 424 29.04 20.61 28.91
N TYR A 425 27.88 21.10 29.36
CA TYR A 425 27.50 21.04 30.78
C TYR A 425 27.28 19.59 31.25
N THR A 426 26.77 18.72 30.36
CA THR A 426 26.65 17.28 30.64
C THR A 426 28.02 16.63 30.78
N ILE A 427 28.92 16.87 29.81
CA ILE A 427 30.30 16.34 29.80
C ILE A 427 31.10 16.82 31.02
N GLN A 428 31.03 18.12 31.33
CA GLN A 428 31.66 18.75 32.50
C GLN A 428 30.92 18.42 33.83
N ALA A 429 29.85 17.63 33.81
CA ALA A 429 29.04 17.28 34.99
C ALA A 429 28.62 18.51 35.84
N LYS A 430 28.24 19.62 35.20
CA LYS A 430 27.86 20.86 35.89
C LYS A 430 26.51 20.72 36.56
N VAL A 431 26.46 20.97 37.87
CA VAL A 431 25.22 20.95 38.66
C VAL A 431 24.50 22.31 38.54
N PRO A 432 23.24 22.35 38.09
CA PRO A 432 22.47 23.59 38.03
C PRO A 432 22.37 24.29 39.39
N GLY A 433 22.60 25.61 39.42
CA GLY A 433 22.57 26.41 40.65
C GLY A 433 23.80 26.30 41.55
N ALA A 434 24.79 25.46 41.23
CA ALA A 434 26.09 25.49 41.91
C ALA A 434 26.86 26.76 41.57
N VAL A 435 27.59 27.30 42.56
CA VAL A 435 28.45 28.49 42.45
C VAL A 435 29.79 28.20 43.13
N ALA A 436 30.90 28.69 42.57
CA ALA A 436 32.22 28.53 43.14
C ALA A 436 32.31 29.21 44.53
N LYS A 437 32.74 28.44 45.53
CA LYS A 437 32.83 28.90 46.94
C LYS A 437 33.99 29.87 47.18
N THR A 438 35.02 29.78 46.36
CA THR A 438 36.24 30.61 46.39
C THR A 438 36.39 31.36 45.07
N LYS A 439 37.08 32.49 45.10
CA LYS A 439 37.56 33.16 43.88
C LYS A 439 38.91 32.54 43.47
N PRO A 440 39.28 32.59 42.18
CA PRO A 440 40.63 32.23 41.75
C PRO A 440 41.68 33.04 42.52
N GLU A 441 42.65 32.37 43.11
CA GLU A 441 43.76 33.02 43.79
C GLU A 441 44.66 33.68 42.74
N LEU A 442 45.06 34.93 43.00
CA LEU A 442 45.97 35.68 42.14
C LEU A 442 47.36 35.67 42.79
N PRO A 443 48.43 35.45 42.03
CA PRO A 443 49.77 35.34 42.58
C PRO A 443 50.24 36.69 43.14
N ASP A 444 50.69 36.67 44.39
CA ASP A 444 51.22 37.83 45.11
C ASP A 444 52.75 37.76 45.18
N ASN A 445 53.43 38.80 44.71
CA ASN A 445 54.88 38.92 44.68
C ASN A 445 55.27 40.41 44.78
N PRO A 446 56.05 40.82 45.79
CA PRO A 446 56.38 42.23 46.01
C PRO A 446 57.27 42.85 44.90
N ALA A 447 57.88 42.04 44.03
CA ALA A 447 58.64 42.52 42.88
C ALA A 447 57.79 42.82 41.63
N TRP A 448 56.51 42.43 41.62
CA TRP A 448 55.65 42.52 40.43
C TRP A 448 54.79 43.79 40.38
N GLN A 449 54.48 44.23 39.16
CA GLN A 449 53.72 45.45 38.91
C GLN A 449 52.23 45.13 38.68
N TYR A 450 51.36 45.66 39.54
CA TYR A 450 49.92 45.36 39.55
C TYR A 450 49.08 46.54 39.05
N LYS A 451 48.58 46.47 37.80
CA LYS A 451 47.65 47.48 37.25
C LYS A 451 46.22 47.18 37.69
N ARG A 452 45.52 48.19 38.19
CA ARG A 452 44.13 48.08 38.66
C ARG A 452 43.15 48.93 37.85
N ASN A 453 41.87 48.54 37.82
CA ASN A 453 40.76 49.34 37.27
C ASN A 453 40.18 50.31 38.31
N ALA A 454 39.13 51.06 37.93
CA ALA A 454 38.42 51.97 38.83
C ALA A 454 37.87 51.26 40.07
N ASP A 455 37.37 50.04 39.91
CA ASP A 455 36.85 49.16 40.97
C ASP A 455 37.97 48.50 41.83
N LYS A 456 39.23 48.94 41.65
CA LYS A 456 40.44 48.47 42.34
C LYS A 456 40.80 47.00 42.10
N GLN A 457 40.13 46.33 41.17
CA GLN A 457 40.42 44.96 40.73
C GLN A 457 41.71 44.95 39.90
N ILE A 458 42.51 43.88 40.00
CA ILE A 458 43.75 43.72 39.22
C ILE A 458 43.38 43.32 37.79
N VAL A 459 43.78 44.12 36.80
CA VAL A 459 43.53 43.85 35.36
C VAL A 459 44.80 43.43 34.60
N SER A 460 45.98 43.69 35.15
CA SER A 460 47.26 43.22 34.60
C SER A 460 48.29 43.02 35.70
N ILE A 461 49.12 42.01 35.53
CA ILE A 461 50.32 41.72 36.33
C ILE A 461 51.51 41.67 35.36
N ALA A 462 52.60 42.35 35.70
CA ALA A 462 53.86 42.36 34.96
C ALA A 462 55.05 42.09 35.90
N ASP A 463 56.18 41.65 35.36
CA ASP A 463 57.42 41.49 36.13
C ASP A 463 58.07 42.84 36.50
N ASP A 464 59.19 42.79 37.19
CA ASP A 464 59.99 43.96 37.58
C ASP A 464 60.50 44.73 36.35
N GLY A 465 60.87 44.02 35.28
CA GLY A 465 61.22 44.56 33.96
C GLY A 465 60.05 45.12 33.14
N GLY A 466 58.80 44.94 33.58
CA GLY A 466 57.59 45.40 32.90
C GLY A 466 57.05 44.47 31.79
N ASN A 467 57.57 43.25 31.64
CA ASN A 467 57.00 42.25 30.73
C ASN A 467 55.66 41.74 31.28
N PRO A 468 54.62 41.53 30.44
CA PRO A 468 53.36 41.00 30.91
C PRO A 468 53.51 39.56 31.42
N ILE A 469 52.93 39.28 32.58
CA ILE A 469 52.78 37.92 33.13
C ILE A 469 51.35 37.45 32.91
N MET A 470 50.38 38.31 33.23
CA MET A 470 48.95 37.99 33.23
C MET A 470 48.10 39.21 32.89
N THR A 471 47.01 39.03 32.13
CA THR A 471 45.91 39.99 32.03
C THR A 471 44.59 39.35 32.42
N LEU A 472 43.69 40.14 33.04
CA LEU A 472 42.41 39.67 33.56
C LEU A 472 41.27 40.49 32.96
N LYS A 473 40.24 39.80 32.47
CA LYS A 473 38.98 40.42 32.03
C LYS A 473 37.86 40.01 32.99
N TYR A 474 36.99 40.95 33.35
CA TYR A 474 35.86 40.75 34.25
C TYR A 474 34.52 40.78 33.50
N ARG A 475 33.53 40.08 34.03
CA ARG A 475 32.10 40.19 33.67
C ARG A 475 31.50 41.48 34.27
N LYS A 476 30.32 41.89 33.80
CA LYS A 476 29.60 43.08 34.30
C LYS A 476 29.26 43.02 35.80
N ASN A 477 29.15 41.82 36.38
CA ASN A 477 28.91 41.58 37.80
C ASN A 477 30.21 41.55 38.65
N GLY A 478 31.37 41.86 38.07
CA GLY A 478 32.66 41.87 38.76
C GLY A 478 33.29 40.49 38.98
N ALA A 479 32.68 39.40 38.51
CA ALA A 479 33.33 38.08 38.46
C ALA A 479 34.41 38.03 37.37
N ILE A 480 35.44 37.20 37.53
CA ILE A 480 36.44 36.97 36.47
C ILE A 480 35.74 36.28 35.29
N TRP A 481 36.03 36.75 34.08
CA TRP A 481 35.63 36.10 32.83
C TRP A 481 36.76 35.22 32.31
N TYR A 482 37.96 35.79 32.15
CA TYR A 482 39.15 35.01 31.80
C TYR A 482 40.45 35.66 32.27
N MET A 483 41.48 34.82 32.41
CA MET A 483 42.85 35.16 32.75
C MET A 483 43.75 34.69 31.60
N THR A 484 44.45 35.59 30.92
CA THR A 484 45.40 35.26 29.85
C THR A 484 46.82 35.36 30.40
N TYR A 485 47.65 34.34 30.17
CA TYR A 485 49.02 34.22 30.67
C TYR A 485 50.02 34.36 29.52
N PHE A 486 51.14 34.98 29.82
CA PHE A 486 52.14 35.40 28.85
C PHE A 486 53.51 34.76 29.15
N ASN A 487 54.33 34.66 28.11
CA ASN A 487 55.73 34.24 28.18
C ASN A 487 56.51 35.22 27.29
N GLY A 488 57.18 36.19 27.91
CA GLY A 488 57.57 37.42 27.23
C GLY A 488 56.33 38.15 26.70
N SER A 489 56.40 38.65 25.47
CA SER A 489 55.27 39.34 24.81
C SER A 489 54.17 38.41 24.27
N LEU A 490 54.36 37.09 24.29
CA LEU A 490 53.45 36.12 23.66
C LEU A 490 52.44 35.57 24.65
N ALA A 491 51.15 35.63 24.32
CA ALA A 491 50.11 34.91 25.05
C ALA A 491 50.25 33.41 24.79
N THR A 492 50.21 32.59 25.86
CA THR A 492 50.45 31.13 25.76
C THR A 492 49.32 30.28 26.34
N ARG A 493 48.56 30.82 27.30
CA ARG A 493 47.43 30.15 27.94
C ARG A 493 46.31 31.15 28.21
N ARG A 494 45.04 30.73 28.13
CA ARG A 494 43.89 31.46 28.66
C ARG A 494 43.01 30.53 29.49
N ASP A 495 42.81 30.86 30.76
CA ASP A 495 41.85 30.20 31.64
C ASP A 495 40.53 30.96 31.58
N VAL A 496 39.43 30.27 31.27
CA VAL A 496 38.08 30.81 31.06
C VAL A 496 37.15 30.31 32.16
N TYR A 497 36.53 31.26 32.86
CA TYR A 497 35.65 31.02 34.00
C TYR A 497 34.19 31.21 33.59
N ASP A 498 33.32 30.27 33.97
CA ASP A 498 31.90 30.38 33.67
C ASP A 498 31.18 31.42 34.55
N ALA A 499 29.91 31.69 34.26
CA ALA A 499 29.08 32.61 35.04
C ALA A 499 28.87 32.20 36.51
N ALA A 500 29.18 30.95 36.88
CA ALA A 500 29.16 30.45 38.25
C ALA A 500 30.53 30.55 38.96
N GLY A 501 31.57 30.99 38.26
CA GLY A 501 32.92 31.23 38.79
C GLY A 501 33.86 30.03 38.76
N PHE A 502 33.45 28.89 38.21
CA PHE A 502 34.33 27.72 38.08
C PHE A 502 35.28 27.89 36.89
N LEU A 503 36.52 27.40 37.03
CA LEU A 503 37.42 27.23 35.88
C LEU A 503 36.77 26.20 34.95
N SER A 504 36.35 26.66 33.77
CA SER A 504 35.56 25.85 32.84
C SER A 504 36.42 25.33 31.69
N VAL A 505 37.31 26.16 31.14
CA VAL A 505 38.23 25.78 30.04
C VAL A 505 39.60 26.42 30.22
N THR A 506 40.67 25.66 29.98
CA THR A 506 42.01 26.20 29.71
C THR A 506 42.31 26.05 28.21
N GLN A 507 42.53 27.16 27.52
CA GLN A 507 42.94 27.22 26.12
C GLN A 507 44.47 27.43 26.04
N TYR A 508 45.18 26.62 25.24
CA TYR A 508 46.59 26.83 24.92
C TYR A 508 46.75 27.46 23.54
N LEU A 509 47.69 28.40 23.42
CA LEU A 509 47.77 29.32 22.28
C LEU A 509 49.06 29.12 21.48
N ASP A 510 48.95 29.07 20.16
CA ASP A 510 50.09 28.98 19.24
C ASP A 510 50.94 30.25 19.31
N ARG A 511 52.20 30.07 19.71
CA ARG A 511 53.23 31.12 19.81
C ARG A 511 53.64 31.68 18.44
N THR A 512 53.43 30.93 17.36
CA THR A 512 53.83 31.24 15.99
C THR A 512 52.67 31.72 15.13
N ASN A 513 51.46 31.19 15.37
CA ASN A 513 50.28 31.41 14.53
C ASN A 513 49.22 32.29 15.22
N ASN A 514 49.56 33.58 15.43
CA ASN A 514 48.61 34.64 15.82
C ASN A 514 47.72 34.29 17.05
N SER A 515 48.27 33.58 18.05
CA SER A 515 47.55 33.11 19.24
C SER A 515 46.28 32.29 18.93
N GLN A 516 46.27 31.51 17.85
CA GLN A 516 45.22 30.52 17.60
C GLN A 516 45.23 29.43 18.69
N VAL A 517 44.05 28.87 19.00
CA VAL A 517 43.92 27.82 20.03
C VAL A 517 44.36 26.48 19.45
N THR A 518 45.27 25.79 20.13
CA THR A 518 45.83 24.48 19.72
C THR A 518 45.34 23.33 20.58
N LEU A 519 44.98 23.62 21.83
CA LEU A 519 44.46 22.65 22.80
C LEU A 519 43.47 23.34 23.73
N GLU A 520 42.34 22.70 24.03
CA GLU A 520 41.37 23.11 25.05
C GLU A 520 41.11 21.98 26.03
N ASN A 521 41.39 22.23 27.31
CA ASN A 521 41.05 21.33 28.41
C ASN A 521 39.78 21.84 29.09
N PHE A 522 38.70 21.04 29.07
CA PHE A 522 37.43 21.34 29.71
C PHE A 522 37.34 20.63 31.06
N TYR A 523 37.06 21.35 32.13
CA TYR A 523 37.08 20.84 33.50
C TYR A 523 35.69 20.69 34.11
N ARG A 524 35.57 19.83 35.12
CA ARG A 524 34.42 19.74 36.00
C ARG A 524 34.47 20.80 37.13
N PRO A 525 33.37 21.05 37.85
CA PRO A 525 33.35 21.89 39.05
C PRO A 525 34.28 21.44 40.18
N ASP A 526 34.78 20.19 40.16
CA ASP A 526 35.79 19.66 41.09
C ASP A 526 37.23 19.76 40.54
N HIS A 527 37.43 20.54 39.47
CA HIS A 527 38.69 20.74 38.73
C HIS A 527 39.25 19.51 38.00
N SER A 528 38.63 18.33 38.07
CA SER A 528 39.03 17.17 37.26
C SER A 528 38.80 17.39 35.76
N LEU A 529 39.63 16.79 34.92
CA LEU A 529 39.54 16.90 33.47
C LEU A 529 38.34 16.10 32.93
N ALA A 530 37.49 16.74 32.14
CA ALA A 530 36.29 16.13 31.55
C ALA A 530 36.44 15.83 30.06
N MET A 531 37.10 16.73 29.33
CA MET A 531 37.31 16.61 27.88
C MET A 531 38.55 17.39 27.44
N VAL A 532 39.26 16.84 26.45
CA VAL A 532 40.37 17.50 25.76
C VAL A 532 39.98 17.69 24.30
N LYS A 533 40.27 18.86 23.73
CA LYS A 533 40.15 19.12 22.28
C LYS A 533 41.48 19.62 21.73
N GLN A 534 42.07 18.87 20.82
CA GLN A 534 43.34 19.19 20.18
C GLN A 534 43.12 19.53 18.71
N TYR A 535 43.72 20.63 18.26
CA TYR A 535 43.68 21.11 16.88
C TYR A 535 45.05 20.89 16.24
N GLY A 536 45.14 19.90 15.35
CA GLY A 536 46.34 19.56 14.59
C GLY A 536 46.64 20.55 13.46
N SER A 537 47.87 20.54 12.97
CA SER A 537 48.40 21.50 11.99
C SER A 537 47.62 21.57 10.67
N ASN A 538 46.91 20.49 10.31
CA ASN A 538 46.09 20.39 9.10
C ASN A 538 44.59 20.66 9.33
N HIS A 539 44.22 21.27 10.47
CA HIS A 539 42.84 21.37 10.98
C HIS A 539 42.19 20.03 11.37
N GLU A 540 42.99 18.99 11.57
CA GLU A 540 42.56 17.74 12.20
C GLU A 540 42.13 18.01 13.64
N LEU A 541 40.90 17.61 14.02
CA LEU A 541 40.35 17.81 15.36
C LEU A 541 40.29 16.46 16.08
N SER A 542 40.98 16.33 17.21
CA SER A 542 40.81 15.20 18.13
C SER A 542 40.08 15.68 19.38
N ILE A 543 38.96 15.04 19.71
CA ILE A 543 38.20 15.26 20.94
C ILE A 543 38.28 13.99 21.77
N GLN A 544 38.76 14.09 23.01
CA GLN A 544 38.85 12.97 23.94
C GLN A 544 37.96 13.26 25.16
N LEU A 545 37.08 12.32 25.52
CA LEU A 545 36.34 12.37 26.78
C LEU A 545 37.08 11.57 27.84
N VAL A 546 37.07 12.07 29.06
CA VAL A 546 37.86 11.57 30.19
C VAL A 546 36.93 11.35 31.39
N ASN A 547 37.08 10.27 32.15
CA ASN A 547 36.29 10.02 33.37
C ASN A 547 36.82 10.83 34.58
N LYS A 548 36.55 10.42 35.83
CA LYS A 548 37.10 11.10 37.03
C LYS A 548 38.47 10.54 37.42
N GLU A 549 38.78 9.35 36.94
CA GLU A 549 39.99 8.57 37.15
C GLU A 549 41.06 8.89 36.07
N GLU A 550 40.88 10.00 35.34
CA GLU A 550 41.70 10.51 34.23
C GLU A 550 41.90 9.54 33.04
N ALA A 551 41.11 8.47 32.95
CA ALA A 551 41.11 7.55 31.82
C ALA A 551 40.21 8.03 30.68
N ILE A 552 40.69 7.87 29.44
CA ILE A 552 39.95 8.21 28.22
C ILE A 552 38.81 7.21 28.01
N THR A 553 37.56 7.71 27.90
CA THR A 553 36.37 6.87 27.65
C THR A 553 35.98 6.83 26.17
N ASN A 554 36.19 7.94 25.44
CA ASN A 554 35.77 8.10 24.05
C ASN A 554 36.74 9.01 23.29
N VAL A 555 36.92 8.76 21.99
CA VAL A 555 37.67 9.62 21.08
C VAL A 555 36.84 9.91 19.83
N PHE A 556 36.75 11.17 19.43
CA PHE A 556 36.03 11.64 18.24
C PHE A 556 36.92 12.52 17.38
N HIS A 557 36.68 12.50 16.08
CA HIS A 557 37.47 13.22 15.07
C HIS A 557 36.72 14.43 14.47
N SER A 558 35.55 14.78 15.05
CA SER A 558 34.80 16.00 14.74
C SER A 558 33.76 16.31 15.82
N GLU A 559 33.32 17.57 15.89
CA GLU A 559 32.17 17.99 16.71
C GLU A 559 30.90 17.17 16.40
N ALA A 560 30.68 16.82 15.12
CA ALA A 560 29.50 16.06 14.70
C ALA A 560 29.49 14.63 15.28
N GLN A 561 30.66 13.99 15.41
CA GLN A 561 30.79 12.67 16.05
C GLN A 561 30.53 12.74 17.55
N LEU A 562 31.14 13.70 18.27
CA LEU A 562 30.88 13.96 19.69
C LEU A 562 29.37 14.19 19.94
N LEU A 563 28.76 15.01 19.10
CA LEU A 563 27.39 15.46 19.26
C LEU A 563 26.36 14.37 18.92
N ASN A 564 26.63 13.54 17.91
CA ASN A 564 25.83 12.34 17.63
C ASN A 564 25.87 11.34 18.79
N TRP A 565 27.06 11.11 19.38
CA TRP A 565 27.22 10.30 20.59
C TRP A 565 26.40 10.88 21.75
N TRP A 566 26.51 12.18 22.01
CA TRP A 566 25.79 12.82 23.12
C TRP A 566 24.27 12.72 22.97
N LEU A 567 23.70 12.95 21.78
CA LEU A 567 22.26 12.78 21.56
C LEU A 567 21.81 11.33 21.76
N THR A 568 22.59 10.35 21.29
CA THR A 568 22.31 8.92 21.52
C THR A 568 22.34 8.58 23.02
N SER A 569 23.29 9.15 23.77
CA SER A 569 23.44 8.92 25.21
C SER A 569 22.42 9.67 26.08
N VAL A 570 21.73 10.70 25.58
CA VAL A 570 20.83 11.55 26.40
C VAL A 570 19.37 11.53 25.93
N LEU A 571 19.10 11.62 24.63
CA LEU A 571 17.72 11.70 24.12
C LEU A 571 17.09 10.33 23.85
N GLN A 572 17.85 9.40 23.27
CA GLN A 572 17.32 8.10 22.84
C GLN A 572 17.08 7.10 24.00
N GLN A 573 17.25 7.55 25.25
CA GLN A 573 17.11 6.75 26.48
C GLN A 573 15.70 6.81 27.10
N GLN A 574 14.77 7.57 26.51
CA GLN A 574 13.40 7.80 27.01
C GLN A 574 12.49 8.26 25.87
N ASN A 575 11.17 8.03 25.96
CA ASN A 575 10.22 8.56 24.96
C ASN A 575 10.37 10.09 24.83
N SER A 576 10.86 10.55 23.68
CA SER A 576 11.25 11.93 23.43
C SER A 576 10.84 12.42 22.04
N VAL A 577 10.42 13.68 21.94
CA VAL A 577 10.26 14.38 20.66
C VAL A 577 11.28 15.51 20.56
N LEU A 578 12.18 15.42 19.58
CA LEU A 578 13.13 16.49 19.26
C LEU A 578 12.52 17.40 18.19
N VAL A 579 12.32 18.66 18.53
CA VAL A 579 11.72 19.69 17.68
C VAL A 579 12.86 20.58 17.14
N MET A 580 13.11 20.56 15.83
CA MET A 580 14.27 21.26 15.24
C MET A 580 14.07 21.68 13.79
N GLY A 581 14.80 22.72 13.35
CA GLY A 581 14.79 23.16 11.95
C GLY A 581 15.38 22.12 11.00
N VAL A 582 14.82 21.99 9.80
CA VAL A 582 15.30 21.07 8.74
C VAL A 582 16.74 21.34 8.27
N ASN A 583 17.24 22.55 8.52
CA ASN A 583 18.61 22.98 8.20
C ASN A 583 19.56 22.92 9.43
N ALA A 584 19.14 22.28 10.53
CA ALA A 584 19.97 22.14 11.73
C ALA A 584 21.12 21.12 11.54
N PRO A 585 22.31 21.28 12.17
CA PRO A 585 23.52 20.49 11.86
C PRO A 585 23.49 18.97 12.15
N LEU A 586 22.35 18.42 12.54
CA LEU A 586 22.15 17.01 12.91
C LEU A 586 20.87 16.41 12.29
N PHE A 587 20.21 17.12 11.37
CA PHE A 587 18.88 16.74 10.93
C PHE A 587 18.84 15.33 10.34
N ASP A 588 19.84 14.96 9.53
CA ASP A 588 20.01 13.60 8.99
C ASP A 588 20.19 12.53 10.07
N GLN A 589 21.02 12.80 11.10
CA GLN A 589 21.29 11.84 12.17
C GLN A 589 20.05 11.61 13.03
N CYS A 590 19.34 12.69 13.40
CA CYS A 590 18.08 12.61 14.12
C CYS A 590 17.01 11.90 13.27
N LEU A 591 16.92 12.20 11.96
CA LEU A 591 15.99 11.58 11.03
C LEU A 591 16.26 10.07 10.92
N GLN A 592 17.52 9.66 10.75
CA GLN A 592 17.89 8.25 10.72
C GLN A 592 17.50 7.56 12.03
N ALA A 593 17.82 8.16 13.18
CA ALA A 593 17.52 7.62 14.50
C ALA A 593 16.02 7.52 14.85
N THR A 594 15.11 8.24 14.17
CA THR A 594 13.68 8.26 14.50
C THR A 594 13.06 6.86 14.59
N ASN A 595 12.45 6.54 15.73
CA ASN A 595 11.82 5.26 16.08
C ASN A 595 10.70 5.48 17.13
N ASP A 596 10.04 4.41 17.55
CA ASP A 596 8.88 4.41 18.47
C ASP A 596 9.11 5.02 19.87
N ASN A 597 10.37 5.33 20.23
CA ASN A 597 10.73 6.03 21.49
C ASN A 597 11.50 7.35 21.23
N PHE A 598 11.74 7.71 19.98
CA PHE A 598 12.46 8.94 19.63
C PHE A 598 11.91 9.51 18.32
N HIS A 599 11.15 10.59 18.40
CA HIS A 599 10.52 11.22 17.25
C HIS A 599 11.20 12.55 16.89
N LEU A 600 11.32 12.81 15.59
CA LEU A 600 11.82 14.08 15.05
C LEU A 600 10.63 14.88 14.50
N LEU A 601 10.39 16.07 15.08
CA LEU A 601 9.37 17.00 14.62
C LEU A 601 10.03 18.20 13.90
N PRO A 602 10.07 18.21 12.56
CA PRO A 602 10.73 19.25 11.79
C PRO A 602 9.99 20.59 11.87
N ILE A 603 10.76 21.66 12.04
CA ILE A 603 10.31 23.05 11.86
C ILE A 603 10.64 23.51 10.44
N VAL A 604 9.63 24.00 9.73
CA VAL A 604 9.72 24.52 8.35
C VAL A 604 9.29 25.99 8.32
N SER A 605 10.03 26.84 7.61
CA SER A 605 9.65 28.22 7.33
C SER A 605 9.80 28.55 5.84
N ALA A 606 9.41 29.75 5.41
CA ALA A 606 9.49 30.14 4.00
C ALA A 606 10.91 30.05 3.41
N ASP A 607 11.95 30.25 4.24
CA ASP A 607 13.38 30.06 3.89
C ASP A 607 13.74 28.60 3.53
N ASP A 608 12.87 27.63 3.83
CA ASP A 608 13.16 26.19 3.83
C ASP A 608 12.29 25.39 2.85
N LEU A 609 11.38 26.01 2.08
CA LEU A 609 10.47 25.31 1.16
C LEU A 609 11.19 24.55 0.02
N ASP A 610 12.36 25.06 -0.40
CA ASP A 610 13.23 24.43 -1.40
C ASP A 610 14.25 23.44 -0.79
N ASN A 611 14.21 23.19 0.53
CA ASN A 611 15.11 22.25 1.19
C ASN A 611 14.75 20.80 0.81
N GLN A 612 15.77 19.99 0.50
CA GLN A 612 15.59 18.60 0.05
C GLN A 612 14.82 17.73 1.06
N HIS A 613 15.06 17.87 2.37
CA HIS A 613 14.32 17.10 3.38
C HIS A 613 12.83 17.49 3.43
N VAL A 614 12.51 18.77 3.25
CA VAL A 614 11.11 19.25 3.15
C VAL A 614 10.45 18.64 1.91
N GLN A 615 11.12 18.69 0.77
CA GLN A 615 10.65 18.06 -0.46
C GLN A 615 10.50 16.53 -0.32
N ASP A 616 11.39 15.84 0.40
CA ASP A 616 11.29 14.40 0.62
C ASP A 616 10.17 14.00 1.60
N ILE A 617 9.82 14.85 2.57
CA ILE A 617 8.60 14.70 3.39
C ILE A 617 7.35 14.85 2.51
N ILE A 618 7.28 15.95 1.76
CA ILE A 618 6.16 16.33 0.89
C ILE A 618 5.88 15.28 -0.20
N ASN A 619 6.92 14.70 -0.78
CA ASN A 619 6.84 13.65 -1.81
C ASN A 619 6.84 12.22 -1.22
N GLY A 620 6.75 12.05 0.11
CA GLY A 620 6.63 10.74 0.75
C GLY A 620 7.85 9.82 0.70
N LYS A 621 9.04 10.36 0.40
CA LYS A 621 10.32 9.65 0.45
C LYS A 621 10.91 9.59 1.86
N SER A 622 10.55 10.55 2.72
CA SER A 622 10.87 10.54 4.14
C SER A 622 9.89 9.68 4.94
N LYS A 623 10.37 9.08 6.03
CA LYS A 623 9.54 8.38 7.02
C LYS A 623 8.74 9.32 7.94
N LEU A 624 9.01 10.63 7.92
CA LEU A 624 8.22 11.61 8.66
C LEU A 624 6.93 11.97 7.89
N SER A 625 5.80 11.96 8.58
CA SER A 625 4.50 12.46 8.11
C SER A 625 4.12 13.83 8.70
N SER A 626 4.78 14.22 9.79
CA SER A 626 4.34 15.29 10.68
C SER A 626 5.36 16.41 10.75
N LEU A 627 4.92 17.67 10.70
CA LEU A 627 5.79 18.85 10.67
C LEU A 627 5.11 20.10 11.27
N VAL A 628 5.92 21.06 11.74
CA VAL A 628 5.45 22.35 12.25
C VAL A 628 5.89 23.47 11.32
N VAL A 629 4.96 24.33 10.91
CA VAL A 629 5.24 25.49 10.06
C VAL A 629 5.17 26.81 10.82
N THR A 630 5.97 27.80 10.43
CA THR A 630 5.95 29.13 11.04
C THR A 630 4.63 29.88 10.87
N ASP A 631 3.90 29.63 9.79
CA ASP A 631 2.75 30.42 9.36
C ASP A 631 1.89 29.67 8.33
N ARG A 632 0.72 30.24 8.03
CA ARG A 632 -0.28 29.63 7.14
C ARG A 632 0.07 29.75 5.66
N ASP A 633 0.96 30.66 5.26
CA ASP A 633 1.41 30.76 3.88
C ASP A 633 2.41 29.63 3.55
N VAL A 634 3.29 29.27 4.51
CA VAL A 634 4.13 28.07 4.45
C VAL A 634 3.26 26.80 4.41
N GLN A 635 2.23 26.67 5.26
CA GLN A 635 1.25 25.57 5.13
C GLN A 635 0.67 25.49 3.71
N THR A 636 0.22 26.63 3.19
CA THR A 636 -0.46 26.71 1.88
C THR A 636 0.50 26.43 0.71
N ALA A 637 1.80 26.73 0.87
CA ALA A 637 2.84 26.40 -0.10
C ALA A 637 3.18 24.89 -0.10
N ILE A 638 3.17 24.26 1.08
CA ILE A 638 3.35 22.81 1.25
C ILE A 638 2.15 22.04 0.70
N GLU A 639 0.92 22.44 1.03
CA GLU A 639 -0.30 21.76 0.59
C GLU A 639 -0.37 21.60 -0.93
N LYS A 640 -0.01 22.64 -1.68
CA LYS A 640 0.01 22.65 -3.16
C LYS A 640 1.04 21.70 -3.80
N GLN A 641 1.96 21.15 -3.02
CA GLN A 641 3.06 20.30 -3.50
C GLN A 641 2.98 18.85 -3.00
N MET A 642 2.24 18.59 -1.92
CA MET A 642 2.24 17.27 -1.26
C MET A 642 1.55 16.19 -2.09
N THR A 643 2.19 15.02 -2.17
CA THR A 643 1.71 13.82 -2.91
C THR A 643 1.24 12.71 -1.96
N ARG A 644 1.02 13.07 -0.69
CA ARG A 644 0.55 12.21 0.39
C ARG A 644 -0.21 13.05 1.40
N ASP A 645 -0.99 12.39 2.25
CA ASP A 645 -1.55 13.04 3.43
C ASP A 645 -0.43 13.29 4.46
N LEU A 646 -0.51 14.45 5.14
CA LEU A 646 0.48 14.96 6.09
C LEU A 646 -0.19 15.51 7.34
N GLU A 647 0.56 15.60 8.43
CA GLU A 647 0.20 16.37 9.61
C GLU A 647 0.99 17.68 9.63
N ILE A 648 0.30 18.82 9.63
CA ILE A 648 0.90 20.14 9.66
C ILE A 648 0.20 21.00 10.72
N THR A 649 0.95 21.36 11.76
CA THR A 649 0.51 22.36 12.75
C THR A 649 1.20 23.69 12.48
N VAL A 650 0.40 24.75 12.37
CA VAL A 650 0.90 26.13 12.27
C VAL A 650 1.21 26.64 13.68
N MET A 651 2.36 27.28 13.87
CA MET A 651 2.65 27.95 15.15
C MET A 651 1.62 29.06 15.43
N PRO A 652 1.19 29.26 16.69
CA PRO A 652 0.33 30.38 17.04
C PRO A 652 1.09 31.70 16.81
N ALA A 653 0.37 32.76 16.48
CA ALA A 653 0.97 34.10 16.43
C ALA A 653 1.51 34.47 17.82
N ALA A 654 2.66 35.15 17.87
CA ALA A 654 3.25 35.63 19.12
C ALA A 654 2.25 36.54 19.87
N GLU A 655 2.11 36.32 21.19
CA GLU A 655 1.25 37.15 22.04
C GLU A 655 1.73 38.61 21.99
N VAL A 656 0.90 39.52 21.43
CA VAL A 656 1.18 40.96 21.46
C VAL A 656 1.01 41.47 22.89
N ARG A 657 2.09 41.41 23.67
CA ARG A 657 2.15 41.94 25.03
C ARG A 657 2.07 43.48 24.98
N ALA A 658 1.09 44.03 25.69
CA ALA A 658 0.81 45.47 25.81
C ALA A 658 1.69 46.14 26.89
#